data_AF-A0A0Q4AWX2-F1
#
_entry.id   AF-A0A0Q4AWX2-F1
#
_cell.length_a   1.000
_cell.length_b   1.000
_cell.length_c   1.000
_cell.angle_alpha   90.00
_cell.angle_beta   90.00
_cell.angle_gamma   90.00
#
_symmetry.space_group_name_H-M   'P 1'
#
loop_
_entity.id
_entity.type
_entity.pdbx_description
1 polymer ?
#
loop_
_entity_poly.entity_id
_entity_poly.type
_entity_poly.pdbx_seq_one_letter_code
_entity_poly.pdbx_strand_id
1 'polypeptide(L)'
;MLDTAMRRNSTRLAILGALTFILSCAAYGQHALHGQFLDSATGKPLPFVNAVYDELGHGFTSDLQGRFAIQAKEPIRQLTVSYIGYRTARIPVDEQARRDGIRVKLAPVETAIEQVVVRASENPALRILRQVLAAKKRHDPDGLEGYGFTAYSKLTAFADQIKKAHRIKKLAYIPTDETQGRNQLMVNETVVKHDYLQGQHSNSVIASRTSGFQRFSLPILPSSFQSLSFYSPELELLGKKYLNPLSEAGLGQYWFRLRDTMIDSQGDTVFTITFRPRNESNPNSITGSLYINTHDYALQHAMAQNTVSLISGFNFEVKQRYTLYGDSIRIADELRSTVWSTESQLIMEVESYLKDVSLLPPPPKRTWMLADVDFGGRVGAAHDSLLANHRTTELTQADSITYRIVDSVGEAEKLDNKIEKFAPIMEGQIPIGPVNLDLSKILEFNYFERVRLGLGLVTNERLIRRVRLGGYGAYGFHDRHWKYGGSVRFRLHPATDTYLQASYQHDVAVPGERTEDRWFGRYLSRLYIAHMDYTTRHEVVLAWRTPGRLRFWLSGRYERVKNLTGLGFTTLTPDNIKRGGSADYRLGIAAFGVRWAPKSYLALFPDGLTEMGAGSPVLRLQSEVGFAWGDWARHYYRGHAELLHTANSAIYGTLHTRLNGMVVLGNYPLARGFLTSGGGGDRFNYLYYNSFVTILPGEFYHDAQVEWHALYNSRPWGSIPITEKWQPSLAVAANAGWGIQWNATMRADGHRYPDMRLGYYEVGLGLADPLPIAQLLPISTLYCLCYYRVGPYMDANWMRNLAFVLTAETTLF
;
A
#
# COMPACT_ATOMS: atom_id res chain seq x y z
N MET A 1 -44.67 -32.42 70.09
CA MET A 1 -43.78 -32.33 68.89
C MET A 1 -44.38 -31.56 67.70
N LEU A 2 -45.69 -31.25 67.66
CA LEU A 2 -46.27 -30.47 66.54
C LEU A 2 -46.08 -28.94 66.63
N ASP A 3 -45.90 -28.38 67.82
CA ASP A 3 -45.92 -26.93 68.03
C ASP A 3 -44.60 -26.23 67.60
N THR A 4 -43.48 -26.94 67.67
CA THR A 4 -42.17 -26.46 67.22
C THR A 4 -42.00 -26.49 65.69
N ALA A 5 -42.78 -27.30 64.98
CA ALA A 5 -42.77 -27.35 63.51
C ALA A 5 -43.53 -26.18 62.88
N MET A 6 -44.65 -25.73 63.48
CA MET A 6 -45.43 -24.59 62.97
C MET A 6 -44.71 -23.24 63.16
N ARG A 7 -44.04 -23.01 64.30
CA ARG A 7 -43.26 -21.77 64.53
C ARG A 7 -42.04 -21.62 63.62
N ARG A 8 -41.47 -22.73 63.15
CA ARG A 8 -40.32 -22.73 62.22
C ARG A 8 -40.74 -22.46 60.77
N ASN A 9 -41.98 -22.78 60.40
CA ASN A 9 -42.54 -22.48 59.09
C ASN A 9 -43.05 -21.03 58.98
N SER A 10 -43.61 -20.46 60.06
CA SER A 10 -44.04 -19.05 60.06
C SER A 10 -42.86 -18.07 59.98
N THR A 11 -41.75 -18.36 60.66
CA THR A 11 -40.51 -17.58 60.55
C THR A 11 -39.85 -17.70 59.17
N ARG A 12 -39.89 -18.88 58.55
CA ARG A 12 -39.41 -19.06 57.16
C ARG A 12 -40.29 -18.34 56.14
N LEU A 13 -41.62 -18.35 56.29
CA LEU A 13 -42.51 -17.57 55.43
C LEU A 13 -42.33 -16.06 55.62
N ALA A 14 -42.10 -15.58 56.85
CA ALA A 14 -41.83 -14.17 57.12
C ALA A 14 -40.49 -13.71 56.52
N ILE A 15 -39.44 -14.54 56.60
CA ILE A 15 -38.14 -14.27 55.99
C ILE A 15 -38.24 -14.32 54.46
N LEU A 16 -38.96 -15.29 53.89
CA LEU A 16 -39.17 -15.38 52.46
C LEU A 16 -39.98 -14.17 51.95
N GLY A 17 -41.03 -13.77 52.70
CA GLY A 17 -41.83 -12.58 52.46
C GLY A 17 -41.01 -11.29 52.49
N ALA A 18 -40.15 -11.13 53.51
CA ALA A 18 -39.24 -10.00 53.63
C ALA A 18 -38.18 -10.00 52.52
N LEU A 19 -37.62 -11.16 52.13
CA LEU A 19 -36.71 -11.26 50.99
C LEU A 19 -37.42 -10.88 49.68
N THR A 20 -38.64 -11.37 49.43
CA THR A 20 -39.42 -10.97 48.25
C THR A 20 -39.81 -9.49 48.26
N PHE A 21 -40.03 -8.88 49.43
CA PHE A 21 -40.33 -7.45 49.53
C PHE A 21 -39.07 -6.60 49.27
N ILE A 22 -37.91 -7.01 49.79
CA ILE A 22 -36.62 -6.35 49.55
C ILE A 22 -36.18 -6.52 48.07
N LEU A 23 -36.40 -7.68 47.47
CA LEU A 23 -36.17 -7.90 46.02
C LEU A 23 -37.14 -7.09 45.15
N SER A 24 -38.40 -6.92 45.57
CA SER A 24 -39.37 -6.05 44.89
C SER A 24 -38.97 -4.57 44.93
N CYS A 25 -38.45 -4.08 46.05
CA CYS A 25 -37.98 -2.69 46.17
C CYS A 25 -36.71 -2.38 45.35
N ALA A 26 -35.84 -3.38 45.12
CA ALA A 26 -34.65 -3.21 44.29
C ALA A 26 -34.96 -3.10 42.79
N ALA A 27 -36.12 -3.59 42.33
CA ALA A 27 -36.53 -3.55 40.92
C ALA A 27 -37.13 -2.19 40.47
N TYR A 28 -37.43 -1.27 41.39
CA TYR A 28 -38.10 0.01 41.08
C TYR A 28 -37.16 1.22 40.92
N GLY A 29 -35.84 1.03 40.86
CA GLY A 29 -34.85 2.12 40.91
C GLY A 29 -34.05 2.42 39.64
N GLN A 30 -34.39 1.85 38.48
CA GLN A 30 -33.59 2.00 37.26
C GLN A 30 -34.44 2.58 36.11
N HIS A 31 -34.20 3.84 35.76
CA HIS A 31 -34.86 4.49 34.63
C HIS A 31 -34.01 4.30 33.38
N ALA A 32 -34.39 3.33 32.54
CA ALA A 32 -33.74 3.09 31.26
C ALA A 32 -34.33 3.99 30.17
N LEU A 33 -33.48 4.55 29.32
CA LEU A 33 -33.87 5.25 28.10
C LEU A 33 -33.02 4.72 26.95
N HIS A 34 -33.68 4.35 25.85
CA HIS A 34 -33.01 3.90 24.65
C HIS A 34 -33.54 4.67 23.43
N GLY A 35 -32.73 4.76 22.39
CA GLY A 35 -33.09 5.54 21.23
C GLY A 35 -32.05 5.56 20.13
N GLN A 36 -32.29 6.41 19.14
CA GLN A 36 -31.39 6.59 17.99
C GLN A 36 -31.38 8.04 17.50
N PHE A 37 -30.18 8.56 17.22
CA PHE A 37 -29.96 9.84 16.57
C PHE A 37 -29.80 9.67 15.06
N LEU A 38 -30.53 10.50 14.31
CA LEU A 38 -30.58 10.48 12.86
C LEU A 38 -30.38 11.91 12.32
N ASP A 39 -29.79 12.03 11.15
CA ASP A 39 -29.78 13.27 10.36
C ASP A 39 -31.21 13.55 9.87
N SER A 40 -31.71 14.78 10.06
CA SER A 40 -33.04 15.14 9.58
C SER A 40 -33.16 15.21 8.06
N ALA A 41 -32.07 15.58 7.37
CA ALA A 41 -32.02 15.75 5.92
C ALA A 41 -31.75 14.41 5.21
N THR A 42 -30.83 13.61 5.72
CA THR A 42 -30.44 12.34 5.07
C THR A 42 -31.07 11.10 5.67
N GLY A 43 -31.61 11.18 6.90
CA GLY A 43 -32.13 10.02 7.63
C GLY A 43 -31.03 9.06 8.12
N LYS A 44 -29.75 9.40 7.96
CA LYS A 44 -28.63 8.56 8.34
C LYS A 44 -28.40 8.55 9.85
N PRO A 45 -27.95 7.42 10.43
CA PRO A 45 -27.53 7.39 11.82
C PRO A 45 -26.36 8.33 12.07
N LEU A 46 -26.44 9.07 13.18
CA LEU A 46 -25.40 9.99 13.62
C LEU A 46 -24.58 9.36 14.75
N PRO A 47 -23.34 8.95 14.48
CA PRO A 47 -22.51 8.28 15.49
C PRO A 47 -21.89 9.28 16.47
N PHE A 48 -21.63 8.84 17.70
CA PHE A 48 -20.92 9.62 18.72
C PHE A 48 -21.55 11.00 19.03
N VAL A 49 -22.88 11.09 18.87
CA VAL A 49 -23.66 12.24 19.31
C VAL A 49 -23.57 12.38 20.82
N ASN A 50 -23.21 13.55 21.31
CA ASN A 50 -23.20 13.88 22.73
C ASN A 50 -24.61 14.22 23.18
N ALA A 51 -25.07 13.60 24.26
CA ALA A 51 -26.34 13.92 24.88
C ALA A 51 -26.18 14.00 26.39
N VAL A 52 -26.57 15.15 26.96
CA VAL A 52 -26.56 15.42 28.40
C VAL A 52 -28.00 15.40 28.92
N TYR A 53 -28.25 14.71 30.02
CA TYR A 53 -29.60 14.49 30.55
C TYR A 53 -29.89 15.17 31.89
N ASP A 54 -28.91 15.83 32.49
CA ASP A 54 -29.09 16.61 33.72
C ASP A 54 -28.21 17.88 33.77
N GLU A 55 -28.45 18.73 34.77
CA GLU A 55 -27.72 19.99 34.96
C GLU A 55 -26.30 19.79 35.51
N LEU A 56 -25.98 18.60 36.03
CA LEU A 56 -24.65 18.23 36.50
C LEU A 56 -23.70 17.88 35.35
N GLY A 57 -24.22 17.75 34.13
CA GLY A 57 -23.45 17.44 32.94
C GLY A 57 -23.28 15.95 32.68
N HIS A 58 -24.04 15.08 33.37
CA HIS A 58 -24.03 13.65 33.05
C HIS A 58 -24.67 13.41 31.69
N GLY A 59 -23.99 12.63 30.89
CA GLY A 59 -24.35 12.38 29.52
C GLY A 59 -23.80 11.07 28.99
N PHE A 60 -24.01 10.87 27.70
CA PHE A 60 -23.58 9.68 26.98
C PHE A 60 -23.29 10.03 25.53
N THR A 61 -22.55 9.14 24.87
CA THR A 61 -22.38 9.14 23.42
C THR A 61 -23.17 8.00 22.79
N SER A 62 -23.65 8.21 21.57
CA SER A 62 -24.25 7.14 20.78
C SER A 62 -23.18 6.25 20.11
N ASP A 63 -23.58 5.03 19.77
CA ASP A 63 -22.75 4.05 19.04
C ASP A 63 -22.54 4.44 17.56
N LEU A 64 -21.82 3.60 16.81
CA LEU A 64 -21.57 3.81 15.37
C LEU A 64 -22.83 3.82 14.49
N GLN A 65 -23.95 3.31 15.00
CA GLN A 65 -25.28 3.32 14.37
C GLN A 65 -26.19 4.40 14.96
N GLY A 66 -25.63 5.34 15.74
CA GLY A 66 -26.34 6.43 16.38
C GLY A 66 -27.32 5.99 17.46
N ARG A 67 -27.28 4.72 17.89
CA ARG A 67 -28.13 4.20 18.94
C ARG A 67 -27.52 4.49 20.30
N PHE A 68 -28.38 4.52 21.30
CA PHE A 68 -27.96 4.63 22.69
C PHE A 68 -28.91 3.86 23.59
N ALA A 69 -28.37 3.42 24.71
CA ALA A 69 -29.14 2.88 25.83
C ALA A 69 -28.45 3.34 27.11
N ILE A 70 -29.18 4.07 27.94
CA ILE A 70 -28.68 4.56 29.22
C ILE A 70 -29.57 4.14 30.36
N GLN A 71 -28.97 3.99 31.53
CA GLN A 71 -29.66 3.76 32.78
C GLN A 71 -29.32 4.93 33.71
N ALA A 72 -30.33 5.68 34.12
CA ALA A 72 -30.19 6.80 35.04
C ALA A 72 -30.79 6.45 36.41
N LYS A 73 -30.19 7.05 37.45
CA LYS A 73 -30.68 6.95 38.84
C LYS A 73 -31.99 7.71 39.04
N GLU A 74 -32.18 8.78 38.28
CA GLU A 74 -33.38 9.61 38.30
C GLU A 74 -34.08 9.60 36.93
N PRO A 75 -35.40 9.86 36.87
CA PRO A 75 -36.12 9.86 35.61
C PRO A 75 -35.65 11.02 34.71
N ILE A 76 -35.11 10.67 33.54
CA ILE A 76 -34.68 11.64 32.53
C ILE A 76 -35.90 12.40 32.01
N ARG A 77 -35.89 13.73 32.17
CA ARG A 77 -36.98 14.61 31.72
C ARG A 77 -36.66 15.33 30.42
N GLN A 78 -35.39 15.55 30.13
CA GLN A 78 -34.94 16.27 28.95
C GLN A 78 -33.54 15.80 28.55
N LEU A 79 -33.29 15.71 27.25
CA LEU A 79 -31.96 15.55 26.67
C LEU A 79 -31.52 16.86 26.01
N THR A 80 -30.33 17.33 26.33
CA THR A 80 -29.65 18.37 25.56
C THR A 80 -28.62 17.68 24.68
N VAL A 81 -28.85 17.74 23.36
CA VAL A 81 -28.11 16.98 22.36
C VAL A 81 -27.24 17.91 21.56
N SER A 82 -25.94 17.66 21.53
CA SER A 82 -24.94 18.40 20.78
C SER A 82 -24.22 17.46 19.81
N TYR A 83 -24.06 17.91 18.56
CA TYR A 83 -23.30 17.16 17.58
C TYR A 83 -22.62 18.09 16.59
N ILE A 84 -21.39 17.75 16.19
CA ILE A 84 -20.56 18.63 15.38
C ILE A 84 -21.18 18.78 13.99
N GLY A 85 -21.45 20.03 13.59
CA GLY A 85 -22.10 20.36 12.32
C GLY A 85 -23.64 20.39 12.39
N TYR A 86 -24.24 20.18 13.56
CA TYR A 86 -25.68 20.14 13.76
C TYR A 86 -26.12 21.16 14.82
N ARG A 87 -27.39 21.57 14.75
CA ARG A 87 -27.98 22.48 15.74
C ARG A 87 -28.18 21.72 17.05
N THR A 88 -27.78 22.32 18.17
CA THR A 88 -28.07 21.79 19.50
C THR A 88 -29.58 21.69 19.70
N ALA A 89 -30.05 20.50 20.09
CA ALA A 89 -31.47 20.22 20.29
C ALA A 89 -31.76 19.96 21.77
N ARG A 90 -32.89 20.46 22.27
CA ARG A 90 -33.42 20.13 23.60
C ARG A 90 -34.67 19.30 23.42
N ILE A 91 -34.64 18.07 23.93
CA ILE A 91 -35.64 17.05 23.62
C ILE A 91 -36.30 16.61 24.91
N PRO A 92 -37.60 16.93 25.12
CA PRO A 92 -38.33 16.45 26.29
C PRO A 92 -38.48 14.92 26.22
N VAL A 93 -38.37 14.26 27.37
CA VAL A 93 -38.51 12.81 27.53
C VAL A 93 -39.73 12.53 28.40
N ASP A 94 -40.85 12.25 27.75
CA ASP A 94 -42.09 11.85 28.41
C ASP A 94 -42.08 10.35 28.82
N GLU A 95 -43.17 9.88 29.42
CA GLU A 95 -43.28 8.46 29.81
C GLU A 95 -43.34 7.51 28.62
N GLN A 96 -43.89 7.96 27.49
CA GLN A 96 -44.03 7.12 26.31
C GLN A 96 -42.68 6.92 25.62
N ALA A 97 -41.88 7.98 25.49
CA ALA A 97 -40.51 7.93 25.00
C ALA A 97 -39.60 7.02 25.85
N ARG A 98 -39.88 6.91 27.16
CA ARG A 98 -39.18 5.97 28.06
C ARG A 98 -39.57 4.50 27.83
N ARG A 99 -40.82 4.23 27.45
CA ARG A 99 -41.30 2.86 27.15
C ARG A 99 -40.91 2.39 25.76
N ASP A 100 -41.15 3.24 24.75
CA ASP A 100 -41.07 2.86 23.34
C ASP A 100 -39.72 3.21 22.69
N GLY A 101 -38.89 3.95 23.41
CA GLY A 101 -37.64 4.52 22.91
C GLY A 101 -37.85 5.79 22.08
N ILE A 102 -36.78 6.55 21.86
CA ILE A 102 -36.84 7.85 21.18
C ILE A 102 -36.02 7.87 19.89
N ARG A 103 -36.60 8.39 18.80
CA ARG A 103 -35.88 8.69 17.56
C ARG A 103 -35.73 10.20 17.41
N VAL A 104 -34.49 10.65 17.45
CA VAL A 104 -34.16 12.07 17.41
C VAL A 104 -33.58 12.42 16.05
N LYS A 105 -34.21 13.35 15.33
CA LYS A 105 -33.69 13.87 14.07
C LYS A 105 -33.02 15.22 14.31
N LEU A 106 -31.71 15.31 14.08
CA LEU A 106 -30.95 16.55 14.24
C LEU A 106 -30.82 17.29 12.90
N ALA A 107 -31.03 18.60 12.92
CA ALA A 107 -30.90 19.45 11.75
C ALA A 107 -29.44 19.93 11.55
N PRO A 108 -28.87 19.79 10.34
CA PRO A 108 -27.54 20.30 10.04
C PRO A 108 -27.50 21.84 10.09
N VAL A 109 -26.31 22.40 10.35
CA VAL A 109 -26.07 23.85 10.32
C VAL A 109 -25.64 24.27 8.91
N GLU A 110 -26.49 25.02 8.21
CA GLU A 110 -26.12 25.74 6.99
C GLU A 110 -25.31 27.00 7.40
N THR A 111 -23.96 26.95 7.36
CA THR A 111 -22.96 28.07 7.46
C THR A 111 -23.41 29.44 8.06
N ALA A 112 -22.81 30.03 9.11
CA ALA A 112 -21.41 30.40 9.28
C ALA A 112 -21.01 30.56 10.77
N ILE A 113 -19.70 30.51 11.01
CA ILE A 113 -19.03 30.51 12.32
C ILE A 113 -19.00 31.93 12.90
N GLU A 114 -19.59 32.15 14.08
CA GLU A 114 -19.24 33.31 14.90
C GLU A 114 -17.77 33.21 15.35
N GLN A 115 -17.00 34.21 14.94
CA GLN A 115 -15.60 34.37 15.30
C GLN A 115 -15.51 34.87 16.75
N VAL A 116 -15.50 33.94 17.71
CA VAL A 116 -15.20 34.28 19.11
C VAL A 116 -13.69 34.38 19.29
N VAL A 117 -13.22 35.59 19.56
CA VAL A 117 -11.83 35.89 19.93
C VAL A 117 -11.57 35.29 21.32
N VAL A 118 -10.81 34.19 21.38
CA VAL A 118 -10.39 33.60 22.66
C VAL A 118 -9.20 34.40 23.20
N ARG A 119 -9.39 35.11 24.33
CA ARG A 119 -8.37 35.89 25.06
C ARG A 119 -7.52 35.06 26.04
N ALA A 120 -7.39 33.75 25.82
CA ALA A 120 -6.51 32.90 26.64
C ALA A 120 -5.09 32.94 26.08
N SER A 121 -4.08 33.06 26.95
CA SER A 121 -2.66 33.05 26.56
C SER A 121 -2.20 31.70 25.95
N GLU A 122 -2.92 30.61 26.23
CA GLU A 122 -2.71 29.29 25.63
C GLU A 122 -4.04 28.60 25.29
N ASN A 123 -4.10 27.92 24.13
CA ASN A 123 -5.29 27.18 23.68
C ASN A 123 -5.52 25.93 24.55
N PRO A 124 -6.67 25.80 25.25
CA PRO A 124 -6.93 24.68 26.17
C PRO A 124 -6.91 23.31 25.48
N ALA A 125 -7.29 23.22 24.20
CA ALA A 125 -7.23 21.97 23.45
C ALA A 125 -5.79 21.48 23.25
N LEU A 126 -4.84 22.39 22.99
CA LEU A 126 -3.43 22.03 22.84
C LEU A 126 -2.84 21.47 24.14
N ARG A 127 -3.23 22.05 25.29
CA ARG A 127 -2.81 21.56 26.60
C ARG A 127 -3.23 20.11 26.83
N ILE A 128 -4.49 19.77 26.50
CA ILE A 128 -5.02 18.41 26.63
C ILE A 128 -4.30 17.46 25.67
N LEU A 129 -4.14 17.82 24.40
CA LEU A 129 -3.51 16.96 23.40
C LEU A 129 -2.05 16.66 23.71
N ARG A 130 -1.30 17.58 24.34
CA ARG A 130 0.06 17.29 24.81
C ARG A 130 0.08 16.25 25.92
N GLN A 131 -0.92 16.24 26.80
CA GLN A 131 -1.04 15.19 27.83
C GLN A 131 -1.36 13.83 27.20
N VAL A 132 -2.21 13.81 26.17
CA VAL A 132 -2.51 12.59 25.40
C VAL A 132 -1.24 12.04 24.75
N LEU A 133 -0.41 12.91 24.15
CA LEU A 133 0.88 12.50 23.58
C LEU A 133 1.86 12.01 24.65
N ALA A 134 1.89 12.63 25.84
CA ALA A 134 2.71 12.16 26.95
C ALA A 134 2.24 10.81 27.49
N ALA A 135 0.94 10.56 27.50
CA ALA A 135 0.33 9.29 27.91
C ALA A 135 0.33 8.22 26.81
N LYS A 136 0.67 8.57 25.55
CA LYS A 136 0.61 7.69 24.38
C LYS A 136 1.21 6.30 24.64
N LYS A 137 2.44 6.23 25.17
CA LYS A 137 3.14 4.95 25.38
C LYS A 137 2.38 3.98 26.30
N ARG A 138 1.53 4.50 27.18
CA ARG A 138 0.70 3.72 28.11
C ARG A 138 -0.55 3.16 27.46
N HIS A 139 -1.08 3.82 26.43
CA HIS A 139 -2.36 3.50 25.81
C HIS A 139 -2.25 2.85 24.43
N ASP A 140 -1.17 3.12 23.69
CA ASP A 140 -0.97 2.63 22.33
C ASP A 140 -0.58 1.13 22.34
N PRO A 141 -1.34 0.23 21.68
CA PRO A 141 -1.05 -1.20 21.65
C PRO A 141 0.30 -1.52 21.00
N ASP A 142 0.77 -0.69 20.07
CA ASP A 142 2.07 -0.87 19.41
C ASP A 142 3.25 -0.67 20.37
N GLY A 143 3.00 -0.11 21.57
CA GLY A 143 3.97 -0.04 22.67
C GLY A 143 4.18 -1.36 23.43
N LEU A 144 3.33 -2.38 23.21
CA LEU A 144 3.45 -3.70 23.81
C LEU A 144 4.52 -4.56 23.11
N GLU A 145 4.98 -5.62 23.78
CA GLU A 145 5.84 -6.62 23.13
C GLU A 145 5.09 -7.42 22.06
N GLY A 146 3.81 -7.68 22.28
CA GLY A 146 2.94 -8.35 21.32
C GLY A 146 1.48 -8.33 21.75
N TYR A 147 0.59 -8.40 20.77
CA TYR A 147 -0.85 -8.51 20.96
C TYR A 147 -1.46 -9.28 19.79
N GLY A 148 -2.70 -9.71 19.91
CA GLY A 148 -3.43 -10.32 18.80
C GLY A 148 -4.93 -10.18 18.96
N PHE A 149 -5.64 -10.28 17.85
CA PHE A 149 -7.11 -10.23 17.84
C PHE A 149 -7.66 -10.91 16.58
N THR A 150 -8.94 -11.24 16.62
CA THR A 150 -9.72 -11.66 15.44
C THR A 150 -10.57 -10.49 14.97
N ALA A 151 -10.42 -10.06 13.73
CA ALA A 151 -11.23 -9.01 13.13
C ALA A 151 -12.24 -9.60 12.16
N TYR A 152 -13.50 -9.19 12.30
CA TYR A 152 -14.54 -9.40 11.30
C TYR A 152 -14.81 -8.08 10.58
N SER A 153 -14.62 -8.07 9.27
CA SER A 153 -14.81 -6.91 8.40
C SER A 153 -15.90 -7.17 7.37
N LYS A 154 -16.82 -6.22 7.18
CA LYS A 154 -17.85 -6.24 6.15
C LYS A 154 -17.72 -4.99 5.28
N LEU A 155 -17.63 -5.17 3.97
CA LEU A 155 -17.72 -4.11 2.97
C LEU A 155 -19.02 -4.21 2.20
N THR A 156 -19.68 -3.08 2.06
CA THR A 156 -20.85 -2.93 1.20
C THR A 156 -20.58 -1.82 0.18
N ALA A 157 -20.72 -2.16 -1.10
CA ALA A 157 -20.60 -1.21 -2.20
C ALA A 157 -21.98 -0.79 -2.69
N PHE A 158 -22.19 0.52 -2.89
CA PHE A 158 -23.44 1.13 -3.34
C PHE A 158 -23.21 2.04 -4.55
N ALA A 159 -24.26 2.24 -5.33
CA ALA A 159 -24.32 3.27 -6.38
C ALA A 159 -25.62 4.08 -6.32
N ASP A 160 -25.51 5.41 -6.41
CA ASP A 160 -26.66 6.33 -6.36
C ASP A 160 -27.48 6.30 -7.68
N GLN A 161 -26.87 6.45 -8.88
CA GLN A 161 -27.55 6.31 -10.17
C GLN A 161 -26.67 5.67 -11.27
N ILE A 162 -27.08 4.50 -11.78
CA ILE A 162 -26.40 3.86 -12.92
C ILE A 162 -26.94 4.42 -14.23
N LYS A 163 -26.47 5.61 -14.64
CA LYS A 163 -26.97 6.29 -15.85
C LYS A 163 -26.51 5.66 -17.18
N LYS A 164 -25.46 4.82 -17.23
CA LYS A 164 -24.78 4.46 -18.50
C LYS A 164 -24.46 2.98 -18.77
N ALA A 165 -25.01 2.02 -18.04
CA ALA A 165 -24.73 0.60 -18.33
C ALA A 165 -26.00 -0.21 -18.64
N HIS A 166 -26.33 -0.35 -19.93
CA HIS A 166 -27.44 -1.17 -20.42
C HIS A 166 -27.35 -2.66 -19.97
N ARG A 167 -26.17 -3.15 -19.57
CA ARG A 167 -25.96 -4.54 -19.10
C ARG A 167 -25.95 -4.71 -17.57
N ILE A 168 -25.80 -3.64 -16.78
CA ILE A 168 -25.72 -3.70 -15.30
C ILE A 168 -27.12 -3.49 -14.65
N LYS A 169 -28.12 -3.02 -15.41
CA LYS A 169 -29.49 -2.80 -14.89
C LYS A 169 -30.13 -4.04 -14.24
N LYS A 170 -29.77 -5.27 -14.64
CA LYS A 170 -30.27 -6.51 -14.01
C LYS A 170 -29.63 -6.82 -12.65
N LEU A 171 -28.42 -6.33 -12.38
CA LEU A 171 -27.68 -6.52 -11.14
C LEU A 171 -28.05 -5.50 -10.06
N ALA A 172 -28.50 -4.32 -10.48
CA ALA A 172 -28.42 -3.13 -9.64
C ALA A 172 -29.66 -2.82 -8.80
N TYR A 173 -30.85 -3.29 -9.15
CA TYR A 173 -32.06 -2.82 -8.48
C TYR A 173 -32.48 -3.75 -7.35
N ILE A 174 -31.99 -3.46 -6.14
CA ILE A 174 -32.52 -4.00 -4.88
C ILE A 174 -33.17 -2.82 -4.13
N PRO A 175 -34.43 -2.50 -4.42
CA PRO A 175 -35.15 -1.52 -3.62
C PRO A 175 -35.53 -2.18 -2.30
N THR A 176 -34.88 -1.76 -1.23
CA THR A 176 -35.32 -2.02 0.14
C THR A 176 -35.35 -0.70 0.88
N ASP A 177 -36.30 -0.49 1.78
CA ASP A 177 -36.34 0.73 2.61
C ASP A 177 -35.02 0.92 3.40
N GLU A 178 -34.31 -0.18 3.68
CA GLU A 178 -32.99 -0.21 4.33
C GLU A 178 -31.86 0.41 3.49
N THR A 179 -31.94 0.40 2.15
CA THR A 179 -30.87 0.93 1.27
C THR A 179 -31.03 2.41 0.95
N GLN A 180 -32.05 3.09 1.51
CA GLN A 180 -32.28 4.53 1.37
C GLN A 180 -32.27 5.04 -0.09
N GLY A 181 -32.76 4.21 -1.02
CA GLY A 181 -32.80 4.54 -2.45
C GLY A 181 -31.48 4.32 -3.21
N ARG A 182 -30.44 3.79 -2.57
CA ARG A 182 -29.17 3.41 -3.20
C ARG A 182 -29.20 1.96 -3.67
N ASN A 183 -28.52 1.68 -4.76
CA ASN A 183 -28.40 0.34 -5.30
C ASN A 183 -27.18 -0.36 -4.70
N GLN A 184 -27.41 -1.38 -3.87
CA GLN A 184 -26.34 -2.22 -3.33
C GLN A 184 -25.79 -3.14 -4.43
N LEU A 185 -24.50 -3.02 -4.71
CA LEU A 185 -23.83 -3.69 -5.84
C LEU A 185 -23.07 -4.94 -5.42
N MET A 186 -22.49 -4.91 -4.22
CA MET A 186 -21.59 -5.95 -3.75
C MET A 186 -21.54 -5.97 -2.23
N VAL A 187 -21.40 -7.17 -1.67
CA VAL A 187 -21.06 -7.42 -0.27
C VAL A 187 -19.79 -8.26 -0.22
N ASN A 188 -18.88 -7.90 0.67
CA ASN A 188 -17.74 -8.73 1.04
C ASN A 188 -17.66 -8.87 2.55
N GLU A 189 -17.48 -10.09 3.03
CA GLU A 189 -17.19 -10.37 4.44
C GLU A 189 -15.81 -11.03 4.54
N THR A 190 -15.02 -10.62 5.52
CA THR A 190 -13.68 -11.19 5.77
C THR A 190 -13.44 -11.35 7.27
N VAL A 191 -12.87 -12.48 7.67
CA VAL A 191 -12.37 -12.75 9.03
C VAL A 191 -10.87 -12.90 8.95
N VAL A 192 -10.15 -12.06 9.71
CA VAL A 192 -8.70 -12.02 9.76
C VAL A 192 -8.25 -12.20 11.19
N LYS A 193 -7.28 -13.08 11.43
CA LYS A 193 -6.52 -13.08 12.67
C LYS A 193 -5.31 -12.18 12.51
N HIS A 194 -5.22 -11.16 13.36
CA HIS A 194 -4.07 -10.28 13.46
C HIS A 194 -3.20 -10.72 14.64
N ASP A 195 -1.91 -10.88 14.38
CA ASP A 195 -0.89 -11.11 15.40
C ASP A 195 0.19 -10.01 15.25
N TYR A 196 0.59 -9.42 16.37
CA TYR A 196 1.69 -8.46 16.48
C TYR A 196 2.74 -8.99 17.46
N LEU A 197 4.01 -8.95 17.06
CA LEU A 197 5.15 -9.28 17.92
C LEU A 197 6.36 -8.41 17.56
N GLN A 198 6.85 -7.62 18.51
CA GLN A 198 8.10 -6.83 18.42
C GLN A 198 8.23 -6.03 17.11
N GLY A 199 7.19 -5.27 16.75
CA GLY A 199 7.19 -4.44 15.54
C GLY A 199 6.84 -5.19 14.24
N GLN A 200 6.59 -6.51 14.30
CA GLN A 200 6.14 -7.30 13.16
C GLN A 200 4.64 -7.56 13.26
N HIS A 201 3.92 -7.23 12.19
CA HIS A 201 2.50 -7.53 12.05
C HIS A 201 2.33 -8.72 11.10
N SER A 202 1.38 -9.60 11.40
CA SER A 202 0.98 -10.68 10.51
C SER A 202 -0.54 -10.82 10.52
N ASN A 203 -1.11 -10.90 9.33
CA ASN A 203 -2.52 -11.14 9.12
C ASN A 203 -2.72 -12.54 8.53
N SER A 204 -3.52 -13.37 9.17
CA SER A 204 -3.96 -14.65 8.60
C SER A 204 -5.43 -14.55 8.23
N VAL A 205 -5.74 -14.68 6.94
CA VAL A 205 -7.12 -14.68 6.46
C VAL A 205 -7.72 -16.05 6.77
N ILE A 206 -8.73 -16.07 7.66
CA ILE A 206 -9.41 -17.30 8.08
C ILE A 206 -10.53 -17.64 7.09
N ALA A 207 -11.31 -16.63 6.69
CA ALA A 207 -12.38 -16.76 5.72
C ALA A 207 -12.61 -15.41 5.03
N SER A 208 -12.88 -15.43 3.72
CA SER A 208 -13.42 -14.30 2.99
C SER A 208 -14.48 -14.75 1.99
N ARG A 209 -15.53 -13.96 1.81
CA ARG A 209 -16.59 -14.17 0.82
C ARG A 209 -16.87 -12.86 0.08
N THR A 210 -16.98 -12.90 -1.24
CA THR A 210 -17.36 -11.74 -2.06
C THR A 210 -18.56 -12.12 -2.92
N SER A 211 -19.65 -11.37 -2.84
CA SER A 211 -20.84 -11.61 -3.67
C SER A 211 -20.49 -11.56 -5.16
N GLY A 212 -20.97 -12.53 -5.94
CA GLY A 212 -20.69 -12.66 -7.37
C GLY A 212 -19.44 -13.48 -7.72
N PHE A 213 -18.65 -13.88 -6.72
CA PHE A 213 -17.45 -14.69 -6.91
C PHE A 213 -17.47 -15.89 -5.97
N GLN A 214 -17.33 -17.09 -6.55
CA GLN A 214 -17.36 -18.35 -5.80
C GLN A 214 -15.95 -18.85 -5.43
N ARG A 215 -14.94 -18.47 -6.22
CA ARG A 215 -13.54 -18.94 -6.08
C ARG A 215 -12.57 -17.80 -5.82
N PHE A 216 -12.92 -16.59 -6.21
CA PHE A 216 -12.14 -15.39 -5.93
C PHE A 216 -12.74 -14.65 -4.72
N SER A 217 -11.89 -14.24 -3.79
CA SER A 217 -12.28 -13.34 -2.71
C SER A 217 -11.33 -12.15 -2.68
N LEU A 218 -11.85 -10.98 -2.33
CA LEU A 218 -11.07 -9.78 -2.03
C LEU A 218 -11.02 -9.60 -0.51
N PRO A 219 -10.14 -10.33 0.20
CA PRO A 219 -10.04 -10.22 1.64
C PRO A 219 -9.67 -8.80 2.05
N ILE A 220 -10.47 -8.26 2.96
CA ILE A 220 -10.26 -6.94 3.52
C ILE A 220 -9.47 -7.11 4.81
N LEU A 221 -8.29 -6.51 4.85
CA LEU A 221 -7.56 -6.43 6.11
C LEU A 221 -8.11 -5.25 6.91
N PRO A 222 -8.18 -5.36 8.24
CA PRO A 222 -8.65 -4.27 9.11
C PRO A 222 -7.90 -2.95 8.86
N SER A 223 -6.61 -3.04 8.55
CA SER A 223 -5.74 -1.90 8.27
C SER A 223 -5.76 -1.40 6.82
N SER A 224 -6.47 -2.07 5.89
CA SER A 224 -6.44 -1.72 4.45
C SER A 224 -7.10 -0.37 4.15
N PHE A 225 -8.11 0.02 4.93
CA PHE A 225 -8.86 1.26 4.71
C PHE A 225 -8.43 2.38 5.67
N GLN A 226 -8.04 2.02 6.89
CA GLN A 226 -7.60 2.97 7.90
C GLN A 226 -6.62 2.35 8.89
N SER A 227 -5.75 3.17 9.47
CA SER A 227 -4.84 2.75 10.55
C SER A 227 -5.62 2.30 11.79
N LEU A 228 -5.17 1.24 12.47
CA LEU A 228 -5.83 0.70 13.67
C LEU A 228 -5.66 1.58 14.92
N SER A 229 -4.62 2.43 14.92
CA SER A 229 -4.28 3.31 16.02
C SER A 229 -4.18 4.75 15.53
N PHE A 230 -4.97 5.64 16.12
CA PHE A 230 -4.91 7.08 15.91
C PHE A 230 -3.80 7.73 16.74
N TYR A 231 -2.98 6.94 17.43
CA TYR A 231 -1.79 7.41 18.14
C TYR A 231 -0.54 7.44 17.25
N SER A 232 -0.56 6.83 16.06
CA SER A 232 0.57 6.80 15.13
C SER A 232 0.96 8.21 14.64
N PRO A 233 2.23 8.49 14.31
CA PRO A 233 2.61 9.82 13.79
C PRO A 233 1.95 10.19 12.45
N GLU A 234 1.65 9.19 11.63
CA GLU A 234 1.00 9.30 10.33
C GLU A 234 -0.16 8.31 10.26
N LEU A 235 -1.26 8.70 9.63
CA LEU A 235 -2.40 7.83 9.37
C LEU A 235 -2.32 7.35 7.94
N GLU A 236 -2.28 6.03 7.75
CA GLU A 236 -2.41 5.41 6.44
C GLU A 236 -3.88 5.11 6.16
N LEU A 237 -4.40 5.70 5.07
CA LEU A 237 -5.78 5.58 4.62
C LEU A 237 -5.74 5.27 3.12
N LEU A 238 -6.27 4.11 2.71
CA LEU A 238 -6.22 3.61 1.33
C LEU A 238 -4.81 3.59 0.71
N GLY A 239 -3.79 3.20 1.50
CA GLY A 239 -2.38 3.17 1.07
C GLY A 239 -1.70 4.54 0.99
N LYS A 240 -2.42 5.63 1.29
CA LYS A 240 -1.86 6.99 1.32
C LYS A 240 -1.66 7.46 2.75
N LYS A 241 -0.54 8.14 3.01
CA LYS A 241 -0.20 8.68 4.31
C LYS A 241 -0.69 10.12 4.50
N TYR A 242 -1.31 10.36 5.65
CA TYR A 242 -1.80 11.66 6.11
C TYR A 242 -1.11 12.04 7.41
N LEU A 243 -0.84 13.34 7.59
CA LEU A 243 -0.30 13.83 8.84
C LEU A 243 -1.34 13.69 9.95
N ASN A 244 -1.04 12.92 10.99
CA ASN A 244 -1.95 12.75 12.12
C ASN A 244 -2.00 14.06 12.95
N PRO A 245 -3.17 14.66 13.20
CA PRO A 245 -3.30 15.81 14.11
C PRO A 245 -2.88 15.47 15.55
N LEU A 246 -3.01 14.22 15.98
CA LEU A 246 -2.53 13.72 17.27
C LEU A 246 -1.07 13.22 17.15
N SER A 247 -0.18 14.10 16.70
CA SER A 247 1.26 13.85 16.66
C SER A 247 2.03 15.13 17.00
N GLU A 248 3.29 15.03 17.40
CA GLU A 248 4.13 16.20 17.71
C GLU A 248 4.14 17.20 16.55
N ALA A 249 4.32 16.70 15.32
CA ALA A 249 4.30 17.54 14.12
C ALA A 249 2.88 18.03 13.79
N GLY A 250 1.85 17.21 14.05
CA GLY A 250 0.43 17.56 13.87
C GLY A 250 -0.01 18.75 14.71
N LEU A 251 0.42 18.85 15.97
CA LEU A 251 0.04 19.95 16.85
C LEU A 251 0.38 21.34 16.28
N GLY A 252 1.43 21.44 15.44
CA GLY A 252 1.83 22.68 14.77
C GLY A 252 1.12 22.95 13.43
N GLN A 253 0.53 21.93 12.80
CA GLN A 253 -0.03 22.02 11.44
C GLN A 253 -1.56 22.10 11.41
N TYR A 254 -2.21 21.92 12.56
CA TYR A 254 -3.66 21.96 12.71
C TYR A 254 -4.11 23.09 13.66
N TRP A 255 -5.32 23.59 13.43
CA TRP A 255 -6.07 24.40 14.38
C TRP A 255 -6.93 23.50 15.24
N PHE A 256 -6.86 23.66 16.56
CA PHE A 256 -7.65 22.88 17.52
C PHE A 256 -8.64 23.77 18.27
N ARG A 257 -9.84 23.23 18.52
CA ARG A 257 -10.86 23.91 19.33
C ARG A 257 -11.58 22.91 20.21
N LEU A 258 -11.58 23.17 21.52
CA LEU A 258 -12.42 22.48 22.50
C LEU A 258 -13.88 22.91 22.24
N ARG A 259 -14.75 21.95 21.95
CA ARG A 259 -16.15 22.19 21.58
C ARG A 259 -17.11 21.90 22.72
N ASP A 260 -16.89 20.79 23.42
CA ASP A 260 -17.83 20.27 24.40
C ASP A 260 -17.09 19.55 25.53
N THR A 261 -17.77 19.39 26.64
CA THR A 261 -17.30 18.69 27.85
C THR A 261 -18.51 18.04 28.51
N MET A 262 -18.49 16.71 28.66
CA MET A 262 -19.56 15.96 29.31
C MET A 262 -18.99 14.98 30.33
N ILE A 263 -19.79 14.54 31.30
CA ILE A 263 -19.45 13.46 32.22
C ILE A 263 -20.10 12.18 31.69
N ASP A 264 -19.30 11.14 31.41
CA ASP A 264 -19.81 9.88 30.91
C ASP A 264 -20.52 9.05 31.99
N SER A 265 -21.10 7.92 31.58
CA SER A 265 -21.79 7.00 32.49
C SER A 265 -20.89 6.39 33.58
N GLN A 266 -19.57 6.41 33.40
CA GLN A 266 -18.59 5.94 34.38
C GLN A 266 -18.14 7.05 35.35
N GLY A 267 -18.56 8.29 35.12
CA GLY A 267 -18.20 9.46 35.93
C GLY A 267 -16.91 10.14 35.47
N ASP A 268 -16.33 9.76 34.33
CA ASP A 268 -15.16 10.45 33.76
C ASP A 268 -15.63 11.62 32.89
N THR A 269 -14.87 12.71 32.91
CA THR A 269 -15.12 13.82 32.01
C THR A 269 -14.53 13.51 30.63
N VAL A 270 -15.28 13.80 29.56
CA VAL A 270 -14.87 13.59 28.17
C VAL A 270 -14.84 14.94 27.46
N PHE A 271 -13.66 15.31 26.96
CA PHE A 271 -13.45 16.50 26.13
C PHE A 271 -13.66 16.19 24.65
N THR A 272 -14.49 16.99 23.97
CA THR A 272 -14.63 16.94 22.52
C THR A 272 -13.78 18.02 21.86
N ILE A 273 -12.74 17.62 21.12
CA ILE A 273 -11.80 18.52 20.45
C ILE A 273 -11.96 18.38 18.93
N THR A 274 -12.24 19.48 18.24
CA THR A 274 -12.25 19.54 16.77
C THR A 274 -10.91 20.01 16.22
N PHE A 275 -10.50 19.47 15.07
CA PHE A 275 -9.28 19.88 14.36
C PHE A 275 -9.52 20.13 12.87
N ARG A 276 -8.78 21.09 12.30
CA ARG A 276 -8.72 21.37 10.86
C ARG A 276 -7.33 21.84 10.46
N PRO A 277 -6.83 21.55 9.24
CA PRO A 277 -5.48 21.94 8.86
C PRO A 277 -5.36 23.46 8.79
N ARG A 278 -4.17 23.98 9.07
CA ARG A 278 -3.87 25.40 8.88
C ARG A 278 -3.82 25.78 7.41
N ASN A 279 -3.34 24.87 6.56
CA ASN A 279 -3.36 24.96 5.11
C ASN A 279 -4.39 23.97 4.56
N GLU A 280 -5.58 24.47 4.24
CA GLU A 280 -6.69 23.65 3.73
C GLU A 280 -6.41 23.08 2.33
N SER A 281 -5.48 23.67 1.57
CA SER A 281 -5.03 23.15 0.28
C SER A 281 -4.08 21.97 0.40
N ASN A 282 -3.59 21.63 1.61
CA ASN A 282 -2.64 20.52 1.78
C ASN A 282 -3.33 19.17 1.49
N PRO A 283 -2.88 18.44 0.47
CA PRO A 283 -3.50 17.18 0.08
C PRO A 283 -3.32 16.04 1.11
N ASN A 284 -2.32 16.12 1.99
CA ASN A 284 -2.01 15.07 2.95
C ASN A 284 -2.53 15.43 4.35
N SER A 285 -3.63 16.21 4.39
CA SER A 285 -4.26 16.69 5.63
C SER A 285 -5.69 16.19 5.80
N ILE A 286 -6.15 16.17 7.05
CA ILE A 286 -7.49 15.70 7.43
C ILE A 286 -8.21 16.69 8.35
N THR A 287 -9.54 16.65 8.36
CA THR A 287 -10.36 17.38 9.33
C THR A 287 -11.15 16.38 10.17
N GLY A 288 -11.55 16.76 11.38
CA GLY A 288 -12.29 15.85 12.24
C GLY A 288 -12.38 16.23 13.70
N SER A 289 -12.59 15.22 14.55
CA SER A 289 -12.75 15.37 16.00
C SER A 289 -12.16 14.21 16.79
N LEU A 290 -11.75 14.52 18.02
CA LEU A 290 -11.20 13.60 19.01
C LEU A 290 -11.99 13.74 20.31
N TYR A 291 -12.31 12.62 20.93
CA TYR A 291 -12.99 12.53 22.22
C TYR A 291 -12.03 11.94 23.24
N ILE A 292 -11.74 12.68 24.30
CA ILE A 292 -10.59 12.40 25.17
C ILE A 292 -11.04 12.37 26.63
N ASN A 293 -10.74 11.27 27.31
CA ASN A 293 -11.00 11.07 28.73
C ASN A 293 -10.11 11.95 29.61
N THR A 294 -10.63 12.48 30.71
CA THR A 294 -9.83 13.32 31.62
C THR A 294 -9.03 12.55 32.64
N HIS A 295 -9.50 11.37 33.04
CA HIS A 295 -8.85 10.56 34.06
C HIS A 295 -7.44 10.12 33.66
N ASP A 296 -7.29 9.62 32.43
CA ASP A 296 -6.05 9.03 31.92
C ASP A 296 -5.55 9.67 30.61
N TYR A 297 -6.26 10.65 30.05
CA TYR A 297 -5.97 11.22 28.73
C TYR A 297 -6.00 10.20 27.58
N ALA A 298 -6.80 9.14 27.74
CA ALA A 298 -7.05 8.18 26.68
C ALA A 298 -7.98 8.72 25.60
N LEU A 299 -7.80 8.23 24.38
CA LEU A 299 -8.69 8.45 23.27
C LEU A 299 -9.90 7.52 23.44
N GLN A 300 -11.11 8.06 23.32
CA GLN A 300 -12.37 7.32 23.36
C GLN A 300 -12.94 7.15 21.96
N HIS A 301 -12.99 8.24 21.20
CA HIS A 301 -13.48 8.24 19.82
C HIS A 301 -12.59 9.12 18.94
N ALA A 302 -12.40 8.70 17.70
CA ALA A 302 -11.75 9.51 16.68
C ALA A 302 -12.57 9.50 15.39
N MET A 303 -12.72 10.69 14.81
CA MET A 303 -13.35 10.88 13.52
C MET A 303 -12.43 11.71 12.64
N ALA A 304 -12.26 11.29 11.39
CA ALA A 304 -11.48 12.04 10.42
C ALA A 304 -12.02 11.88 9.00
N GLN A 305 -11.83 12.91 8.18
CA GLN A 305 -12.17 12.92 6.78
C GLN A 305 -11.13 13.74 6.00
N ASN A 306 -11.00 13.51 4.70
CA ASN A 306 -10.09 14.29 3.87
C ASN A 306 -10.55 15.76 3.76
N THR A 307 -9.59 16.68 3.75
CA THR A 307 -9.85 18.10 3.47
C THR A 307 -10.02 18.37 1.97
N VAL A 308 -9.22 17.68 1.14
CA VAL A 308 -9.20 17.81 -0.33
C VAL A 308 -9.32 16.42 -0.94
N SER A 309 -10.14 16.26 -1.98
CA SER A 309 -10.24 15.01 -2.76
C SER A 309 -9.06 14.91 -3.72
N LEU A 310 -8.27 13.83 -3.67
CA LEU A 310 -6.97 13.79 -4.38
C LEU A 310 -6.77 12.61 -5.30
N ILE A 311 -7.44 11.51 -5.02
CA ILE A 311 -7.52 10.40 -5.94
C ILE A 311 -8.83 10.64 -6.67
N SER A 312 -8.84 11.22 -7.87
CA SER A 312 -9.98 11.18 -8.82
C SER A 312 -11.39 11.43 -8.20
N GLY A 313 -11.52 12.45 -7.33
CA GLY A 313 -12.81 12.77 -6.69
C GLY A 313 -13.28 11.78 -5.61
N PHE A 314 -12.41 10.91 -5.11
CA PHE A 314 -12.66 10.06 -3.94
C PHE A 314 -12.46 10.85 -2.65
N ASN A 315 -13.46 10.77 -1.78
CA ASN A 315 -13.45 11.25 -0.41
C ASN A 315 -13.52 10.07 0.54
N PHE A 316 -13.05 10.26 1.76
CA PHE A 316 -13.20 9.27 2.82
C PHE A 316 -13.64 9.92 4.12
N GLU A 317 -14.31 9.12 4.94
CA GLU A 317 -14.61 9.39 6.32
C GLU A 317 -14.24 8.14 7.12
N VAL A 318 -13.56 8.31 8.24
CA VAL A 318 -13.19 7.25 9.17
C VAL A 318 -13.67 7.58 10.56
N LYS A 319 -14.15 6.56 11.26
CA LYS A 319 -14.73 6.62 12.60
C LYS A 319 -14.19 5.44 13.39
N GLN A 320 -13.69 5.71 14.60
CA GLN A 320 -13.08 4.70 15.47
C GLN A 320 -13.60 4.87 16.89
N ARG A 321 -14.00 3.76 17.52
CA ARG A 321 -14.29 3.69 18.95
C ARG A 321 -13.20 2.90 19.64
N TYR A 322 -12.64 3.45 20.71
CA TYR A 322 -11.57 2.87 21.50
C TYR A 322 -12.09 2.28 22.80
N THR A 323 -11.82 1.00 23.00
CA THR A 323 -12.17 0.29 24.24
C THR A 323 -10.92 0.04 25.06
N LEU A 324 -11.08 0.07 26.38
CA LEU A 324 -10.02 -0.27 27.33
C LEU A 324 -9.87 -1.80 27.42
N TYR A 325 -8.65 -2.27 27.17
CA TYR A 325 -8.23 -3.66 27.34
C TYR A 325 -7.10 -3.72 28.38
N GLY A 326 -7.18 -4.70 29.29
CA GLY A 326 -6.27 -4.77 30.43
C GLY A 326 -6.38 -3.53 31.32
N ASP A 327 -5.24 -3.02 31.81
CA ASP A 327 -5.20 -1.91 32.75
C ASP A 327 -5.13 -0.53 32.09
N SER A 328 -4.64 -0.44 30.84
CA SER A 328 -4.43 0.86 30.20
C SER A 328 -4.46 0.88 28.68
N ILE A 329 -4.51 -0.26 27.99
CA ILE A 329 -4.34 -0.29 26.54
C ILE A 329 -5.67 0.05 25.86
N ARG A 330 -5.63 0.98 24.89
CA ARG A 330 -6.81 1.43 24.14
C ARG A 330 -6.72 0.95 22.71
N ILE A 331 -7.61 0.04 22.33
CA ILE A 331 -7.65 -0.53 20.97
C ILE A 331 -8.95 -0.07 20.30
N ALA A 332 -8.85 0.37 19.05
CA ALA A 332 -10.01 0.64 18.22
C ALA A 332 -10.68 -0.70 17.86
N ASP A 333 -11.71 -1.10 18.60
CA ASP A 333 -12.37 -2.38 18.39
C ASP A 333 -13.60 -2.30 17.47
N GLU A 334 -14.10 -1.09 17.24
CA GLU A 334 -15.08 -0.81 16.21
C GLU A 334 -14.57 0.30 15.29
N LEU A 335 -14.47 -0.03 14.01
CA LEU A 335 -14.00 0.86 12.97
C LEU A 335 -15.04 0.94 11.86
N ARG A 336 -15.31 2.16 11.39
CA ARG A 336 -16.11 2.39 10.18
C ARG A 336 -15.36 3.32 9.23
N SER A 337 -15.25 2.91 7.98
CA SER A 337 -14.72 3.72 6.88
C SER A 337 -15.79 3.87 5.81
N THR A 338 -16.01 5.08 5.33
CA THR A 338 -16.84 5.33 4.14
C THR A 338 -15.97 5.99 3.11
N VAL A 339 -15.96 5.46 1.89
CA VAL A 339 -15.21 6.00 0.76
C VAL A 339 -16.20 6.26 -0.36
N TRP A 340 -16.25 7.47 -0.90
CA TRP A 340 -17.19 7.80 -1.98
C TRP A 340 -16.53 8.60 -3.08
N SER A 341 -16.89 8.30 -4.31
CA SER A 341 -16.49 9.06 -5.49
C SER A 341 -17.65 9.92 -5.97
N THR A 342 -17.42 11.23 -6.04
CA THR A 342 -18.41 12.17 -6.58
C THR A 342 -18.62 11.98 -8.09
N GLU A 343 -17.63 11.44 -8.79
CA GLU A 343 -17.67 11.24 -10.25
C GLU A 343 -18.38 9.93 -10.64
N SER A 344 -17.98 8.81 -10.03
CA SER A 344 -18.57 7.50 -10.34
C SER A 344 -19.86 7.22 -9.57
N GLN A 345 -20.18 8.05 -8.56
CA GLN A 345 -21.27 7.84 -7.61
C GLN A 345 -21.18 6.49 -6.86
N LEU A 346 -19.99 5.89 -6.84
CA LEU A 346 -19.69 4.68 -6.06
C LEU A 346 -19.43 5.07 -4.62
N ILE A 347 -20.01 4.30 -3.70
CA ILE A 347 -19.83 4.44 -2.26
C ILE A 347 -19.43 3.07 -1.72
N MET A 348 -18.36 3.00 -0.95
CA MET A 348 -17.90 1.80 -0.27
C MET A 348 -17.94 2.09 1.23
N GLU A 349 -18.71 1.31 1.96
CA GLU A 349 -18.75 1.35 3.42
C GLU A 349 -18.07 0.09 3.96
N VAL A 350 -17.12 0.26 4.87
CA VAL A 350 -16.38 -0.83 5.51
C VAL A 350 -16.57 -0.71 7.01
N GLU A 351 -17.10 -1.75 7.62
CA GLU A 351 -17.22 -1.88 9.06
C GLU A 351 -16.29 -3.00 9.53
N SER A 352 -15.52 -2.78 10.59
CA SER A 352 -14.64 -3.78 11.18
C SER A 352 -14.85 -3.84 12.70
N TYR A 353 -14.98 -5.05 13.21
CA TYR A 353 -15.19 -5.35 14.63
C TYR A 353 -14.10 -6.30 15.12
N LEU A 354 -13.41 -5.94 16.19
CA LEU A 354 -12.37 -6.76 16.79
C LEU A 354 -12.95 -7.62 17.92
N LYS A 355 -12.49 -8.87 18.00
CA LYS A 355 -12.84 -9.88 19.00
C LYS A 355 -11.59 -10.60 19.46
N ASP A 356 -11.71 -11.36 20.55
CA ASP A 356 -10.63 -12.21 21.09
C ASP A 356 -9.30 -11.45 21.30
N VAL A 357 -9.39 -10.21 21.76
CA VAL A 357 -8.22 -9.35 21.97
C VAL A 357 -7.36 -9.94 23.09
N SER A 358 -6.14 -10.31 22.75
CA SER A 358 -5.11 -10.79 23.67
C SER A 358 -3.96 -9.81 23.69
N LEU A 359 -3.63 -9.31 24.88
CA LEU A 359 -2.48 -8.42 25.09
C LEU A 359 -1.18 -9.19 25.40
N LEU A 360 -1.22 -10.52 25.28
CA LEU A 360 -0.05 -11.36 25.45
C LEU A 360 0.66 -11.53 24.11
N PRO A 361 2.01 -11.54 24.11
CA PRO A 361 2.77 -11.81 22.90
C PRO A 361 2.44 -13.21 22.38
N PRO A 362 1.94 -13.33 21.14
CA PRO A 362 1.66 -14.64 20.56
C PRO A 362 2.98 -15.39 20.30
N PRO A 363 2.97 -16.74 20.30
CA PRO A 363 4.18 -17.52 20.09
C PRO A 363 4.76 -17.26 18.68
N PRO A 364 6.09 -17.06 18.54
CA PRO A 364 6.71 -16.77 17.25
C PRO A 364 6.37 -17.83 16.21
N LYS A 365 5.66 -17.45 15.14
CA LYS A 365 5.37 -18.34 14.01
C LYS A 365 6.42 -18.15 12.92
N ARG A 366 6.84 -19.27 12.32
CA ARG A 366 7.77 -19.27 11.17
C ARG A 366 7.21 -18.52 9.96
N THR A 367 5.89 -18.49 9.80
CA THR A 367 5.19 -17.74 8.74
C THR A 367 5.36 -16.23 8.86
N TRP A 368 5.43 -15.67 10.07
CA TRP A 368 5.63 -14.23 10.29
C TRP A 368 6.94 -13.72 9.73
N MET A 369 7.97 -14.56 9.79
CA MET A 369 9.26 -14.21 9.24
C MET A 369 9.29 -14.24 7.70
N LEU A 370 8.26 -14.84 7.07
CA LEU A 370 8.18 -15.08 5.63
C LEU A 370 7.13 -14.21 4.92
N ALA A 371 5.97 -13.96 5.53
CA ALA A 371 4.84 -13.26 4.91
C ALA A 371 4.09 -12.35 5.90
N ASP A 372 3.63 -11.20 5.39
CA ASP A 372 2.77 -10.24 6.10
C ASP A 372 1.32 -10.69 6.13
N VAL A 373 0.89 -11.34 5.05
CA VAL A 373 -0.45 -11.91 4.91
C VAL A 373 -0.37 -13.36 4.50
N ASP A 374 -1.06 -14.22 5.23
CA ASP A 374 -1.31 -15.60 4.85
C ASP A 374 -2.77 -15.72 4.42
N PHE A 375 -3.00 -15.99 3.12
CA PHE A 375 -4.35 -16.17 2.58
C PHE A 375 -4.95 -17.55 2.88
N GLY A 376 -4.23 -18.42 3.59
CA GLY A 376 -4.72 -19.72 4.01
C GLY A 376 -4.92 -20.69 2.85
N GLY A 377 -4.69 -21.98 3.10
CA GLY A 377 -4.77 -23.04 2.09
C GLY A 377 -6.18 -23.56 1.80
N ARG A 378 -7.27 -22.86 2.15
CA ARG A 378 -8.64 -23.37 1.99
C ARG A 378 -9.48 -22.39 1.17
N VAL A 379 -10.17 -22.92 0.16
CA VAL A 379 -11.14 -22.20 -0.68
C VAL A 379 -12.43 -23.03 -0.70
N GLY A 380 -13.59 -22.38 -0.61
CA GLY A 380 -14.91 -23.00 -0.79
C GLY A 380 -15.82 -23.03 0.44
N ALA A 381 -16.88 -23.84 0.41
CA ALA A 381 -18.05 -23.83 1.31
C ALA A 381 -17.79 -23.82 2.84
N ALA A 382 -16.59 -24.19 3.30
CA ALA A 382 -16.19 -24.05 4.71
C ALA A 382 -16.17 -22.59 5.20
N HIS A 383 -16.12 -21.62 4.28
CA HIS A 383 -16.05 -20.19 4.59
C HIS A 383 -17.36 -19.67 5.19
N ASP A 384 -18.51 -20.13 4.69
CA ASP A 384 -19.82 -19.60 5.11
C ASP A 384 -20.13 -19.93 6.58
N SER A 385 -19.85 -21.16 7.00
CA SER A 385 -20.03 -21.57 8.40
C SER A 385 -19.05 -20.85 9.34
N LEU A 386 -17.80 -20.64 8.89
CA LEU A 386 -16.81 -19.88 9.68
C LEU A 386 -17.20 -18.41 9.80
N LEU A 387 -17.66 -17.78 8.72
CA LEU A 387 -18.16 -16.41 8.73
C LEU A 387 -19.35 -16.26 9.67
N ALA A 388 -20.32 -17.18 9.62
CA ALA A 388 -21.47 -17.17 10.51
C ALA A 388 -21.09 -17.20 12.00
N ASN A 389 -20.08 -17.98 12.37
CA ASN A 389 -19.62 -18.09 13.76
C ASN A 389 -18.87 -16.85 14.27
N HIS A 390 -18.21 -16.12 13.38
CA HIS A 390 -17.42 -14.93 13.74
C HIS A 390 -18.16 -13.60 13.53
N ARG A 391 -19.29 -13.63 12.82
CA ARG A 391 -20.11 -12.45 12.52
C ARG A 391 -20.50 -11.69 13.79
N THR A 392 -20.27 -10.38 13.79
CA THR A 392 -20.62 -9.50 14.93
C THR A 392 -21.98 -8.84 14.74
N THR A 393 -22.35 -8.58 13.48
CA THR A 393 -23.62 -7.97 13.10
C THR A 393 -24.33 -8.85 12.08
N GLU A 394 -25.62 -9.12 12.29
CA GLU A 394 -26.41 -9.91 11.34
C GLU A 394 -26.44 -9.27 9.94
N LEU A 395 -26.57 -10.10 8.92
CA LEU A 395 -26.76 -9.60 7.55
C LEU A 395 -28.11 -8.91 7.46
N THR A 396 -28.12 -7.74 6.83
CA THR A 396 -29.38 -7.04 6.53
C THR A 396 -30.19 -7.81 5.49
N GLN A 397 -31.45 -7.43 5.30
CA GLN A 397 -32.26 -8.01 4.23
C GLN A 397 -31.63 -7.68 2.87
N ALA A 398 -31.12 -6.46 2.71
CA ALA A 398 -30.43 -6.02 1.52
C ALA A 398 -29.14 -6.82 1.23
N ASP A 399 -28.33 -7.11 2.27
CA ASP A 399 -27.12 -7.94 2.14
C ASP A 399 -27.46 -9.35 1.61
N SER A 400 -28.48 -9.97 2.21
CA SER A 400 -28.92 -11.32 1.85
C SER A 400 -29.46 -11.40 0.42
N ILE A 401 -30.24 -10.40 -0.01
CA ILE A 401 -30.74 -10.30 -1.38
C ILE A 401 -29.58 -10.08 -2.36
N THR A 402 -28.61 -9.24 -1.99
CA THR A 402 -27.42 -8.96 -2.81
C THR A 402 -26.63 -10.24 -3.05
N TYR A 403 -26.33 -11.02 -2.01
CA TYR A 403 -25.68 -12.32 -2.20
C TYR A 403 -26.45 -13.19 -3.18
N ARG A 404 -27.76 -13.39 -2.99
CA ARG A 404 -28.57 -14.24 -3.86
C ARG A 404 -28.56 -13.79 -5.33
N ILE A 405 -28.79 -12.51 -5.59
CA ILE A 405 -28.89 -11.97 -6.96
C ILE A 405 -27.52 -11.92 -7.61
N VAL A 406 -26.53 -11.34 -6.94
CA VAL A 406 -25.20 -11.12 -7.50
C VAL A 406 -24.46 -12.45 -7.67
N ASP A 407 -24.62 -13.43 -6.77
CA ASP A 407 -24.05 -14.77 -6.95
C ASP A 407 -24.65 -15.47 -8.18
N SER A 408 -25.97 -15.38 -8.37
CA SER A 408 -26.65 -15.95 -9.54
C SER A 408 -26.18 -15.32 -10.85
N VAL A 409 -25.99 -14.00 -10.87
CA VAL A 409 -25.43 -13.32 -12.04
C VAL A 409 -23.96 -13.65 -12.23
N GLY A 410 -23.19 -13.75 -11.15
CA GLY A 410 -21.78 -14.14 -11.15
C GLY A 410 -21.55 -15.49 -11.82
N GLU A 411 -22.41 -16.46 -11.48
CA GLU A 411 -22.43 -17.79 -12.09
C GLU A 411 -22.84 -17.73 -13.57
N ALA A 412 -23.94 -17.04 -13.88
CA ALA A 412 -24.44 -16.90 -15.26
C ALA A 412 -23.42 -16.21 -16.19
N GLU A 413 -22.72 -15.18 -15.71
CA GLU A 413 -21.71 -14.42 -16.44
C GLU A 413 -20.30 -15.01 -16.32
N LYS A 414 -20.13 -16.08 -15.54
CA LYS A 414 -18.85 -16.77 -15.27
C LYS A 414 -17.76 -15.78 -14.82
N LEU A 415 -18.07 -14.92 -13.85
CA LEU A 415 -17.17 -13.84 -13.42
C LEU A 415 -15.83 -14.36 -12.87
N ASP A 416 -15.82 -15.45 -12.09
CA ASP A 416 -14.58 -16.10 -11.63
C ASP A 416 -13.66 -16.46 -12.80
N ASN A 417 -14.21 -17.00 -13.90
CA ASN A 417 -13.43 -17.36 -15.09
C ASN A 417 -12.88 -16.12 -15.81
N LYS A 418 -13.56 -14.97 -15.72
CA LYS A 418 -13.08 -13.71 -16.30
C LYS A 418 -11.92 -13.15 -15.46
N ILE A 419 -12.01 -13.19 -14.13
CA ILE A 419 -10.91 -12.77 -13.23
C ILE A 419 -9.68 -13.65 -13.39
N GLU A 420 -9.85 -14.98 -13.39
CA GLU A 420 -8.73 -15.92 -13.62
C GLU A 420 -8.04 -15.67 -14.97
N LYS A 421 -8.75 -15.13 -15.97
CA LYS A 421 -8.18 -14.74 -17.26
C LYS A 421 -7.53 -13.36 -17.24
N PHE A 422 -7.93 -12.47 -16.35
CA PHE A 422 -7.44 -11.10 -16.26
C PHE A 422 -6.15 -10.98 -15.45
N ALA A 423 -5.99 -11.77 -14.38
CA ALA A 423 -4.80 -11.68 -13.53
C ALA A 423 -3.47 -11.85 -14.32
N PRO A 424 -3.31 -12.84 -15.22
CA PRO A 424 -2.10 -12.93 -16.02
C PRO A 424 -1.91 -11.75 -16.98
N ILE A 425 -2.98 -11.07 -17.41
CA ILE A 425 -2.91 -9.92 -18.33
C ILE A 425 -2.22 -8.74 -17.65
N MET A 426 -2.44 -8.57 -16.34
CA MET A 426 -1.70 -7.58 -15.54
C MET A 426 -0.21 -7.92 -15.45
N GLU A 427 0.17 -9.19 -15.54
CA GLU A 427 1.56 -9.64 -15.67
C GLU A 427 2.09 -9.57 -17.11
N GLY A 428 1.33 -9.02 -18.06
CA GLY A 428 1.68 -8.97 -19.48
C GLY A 428 1.49 -10.30 -20.21
N GLN A 429 0.65 -11.19 -19.69
CA GLN A 429 0.40 -12.52 -20.26
C GLN A 429 -1.09 -12.76 -20.56
N ILE A 430 -1.44 -13.26 -21.75
CA ILE A 430 -2.83 -13.65 -22.05
C ILE A 430 -3.00 -15.15 -21.85
N PRO A 431 -3.85 -15.62 -20.93
CA PRO A 431 -4.04 -17.05 -20.71
C PRO A 431 -4.90 -17.68 -21.81
N ILE A 432 -4.33 -18.66 -22.53
CA ILE A 432 -4.95 -19.46 -23.59
C ILE A 432 -4.96 -20.94 -23.14
N GLY A 433 -5.94 -21.30 -22.33
CA GLY A 433 -6.06 -22.66 -21.78
C GLY A 433 -4.92 -22.99 -20.79
N PRO A 434 -4.13 -24.05 -21.02
CA PRO A 434 -3.00 -24.45 -20.16
C PRO A 434 -1.70 -23.64 -20.39
N VAL A 435 -1.69 -22.73 -21.36
CA VAL A 435 -0.53 -21.92 -21.75
C VAL A 435 -0.92 -20.45 -21.73
N ASN A 436 0.01 -19.59 -21.34
CA ASN A 436 -0.08 -18.14 -21.40
C ASN A 436 0.75 -17.61 -22.57
N LEU A 437 0.17 -16.72 -23.36
CA LEU A 437 0.85 -15.93 -24.39
C LEU A 437 1.56 -14.76 -23.73
N ASP A 438 2.88 -14.71 -23.84
CA ASP A 438 3.71 -13.64 -23.30
C ASP A 438 3.72 -12.43 -24.25
N LEU A 439 3.03 -11.35 -23.86
CA LEU A 439 2.92 -10.13 -24.67
C LEU A 439 4.27 -9.42 -24.81
N SER A 440 5.18 -9.60 -23.84
CA SER A 440 6.52 -9.03 -23.88
C SER A 440 7.36 -9.59 -25.03
N LYS A 441 6.94 -10.68 -25.67
CA LYS A 441 7.65 -11.36 -26.77
C LYS A 441 6.99 -11.18 -28.13
N ILE A 442 5.90 -10.43 -28.22
CA ILE A 442 5.16 -10.23 -29.48
C ILE A 442 5.82 -9.17 -30.37
N LEU A 443 6.07 -7.98 -29.80
CA LEU A 443 6.63 -6.85 -30.52
C LEU A 443 7.65 -6.14 -29.62
N GLU A 444 8.91 -6.12 -30.06
CA GLU A 444 9.97 -5.35 -29.42
C GLU A 444 10.55 -4.36 -30.45
N PHE A 445 11.00 -3.19 -29.97
CA PHE A 445 11.71 -2.21 -30.78
C PHE A 445 13.06 -1.89 -30.11
N ASN A 446 14.13 -1.88 -30.89
CA ASN A 446 15.45 -1.42 -30.44
C ASN A 446 16.28 -0.90 -31.62
N TYR A 447 17.36 -0.14 -31.36
CA TYR A 447 18.14 0.47 -32.44
C TYR A 447 18.80 -0.56 -33.36
N PHE A 448 19.29 -1.67 -32.79
CA PHE A 448 20.04 -2.71 -33.51
C PHE A 448 19.16 -3.55 -34.45
N GLU A 449 17.97 -3.96 -34.00
CA GLU A 449 17.05 -4.85 -34.73
C GLU A 449 15.94 -4.07 -35.45
N ARG A 450 15.77 -2.78 -35.14
CA ARG A 450 14.61 -1.94 -35.45
C ARG A 450 13.32 -2.57 -34.93
N VAL A 451 12.64 -3.33 -35.78
CA VAL A 451 11.39 -4.03 -35.42
C VAL A 451 11.73 -5.50 -35.21
N ARG A 452 11.28 -6.04 -34.09
CA ARG A 452 11.35 -7.47 -33.76
C ARG A 452 9.94 -7.99 -33.51
N LEU A 453 9.54 -8.99 -34.30
CA LEU A 453 8.28 -9.70 -34.09
C LEU A 453 8.54 -11.10 -33.56
N GLY A 454 7.73 -11.55 -32.62
CA GLY A 454 7.89 -12.87 -32.04
C GLY A 454 6.62 -13.44 -31.44
N LEU A 455 6.82 -14.58 -30.79
CA LEU A 455 5.82 -15.30 -30.05
C LEU A 455 6.48 -15.92 -28.83
N GLY A 456 5.95 -15.65 -27.65
CA GLY A 456 6.37 -16.27 -26.39
C GLY A 456 5.21 -17.03 -25.76
N LEU A 457 5.48 -18.25 -25.30
CA LEU A 457 4.50 -19.12 -24.66
C LEU A 457 5.06 -19.63 -23.34
N VAL A 458 4.23 -19.61 -22.30
CA VAL A 458 4.61 -20.07 -20.96
C VAL A 458 3.50 -20.91 -20.35
N THR A 459 3.78 -22.12 -19.87
CA THR A 459 2.77 -22.94 -19.21
C THR A 459 2.29 -22.29 -17.91
N ASN A 460 1.02 -22.49 -17.57
CA ASN A 460 0.44 -22.00 -16.33
C ASN A 460 0.14 -23.14 -15.35
N GLU A 461 -0.34 -22.78 -14.17
CA GLU A 461 -0.55 -23.71 -13.06
C GLU A 461 -1.68 -24.74 -13.31
N ARG A 462 -2.50 -24.54 -14.35
CA ARG A 462 -3.51 -25.51 -14.78
C ARG A 462 -2.89 -26.74 -15.43
N LEU A 463 -1.71 -26.61 -16.03
CA LEU A 463 -0.99 -27.74 -16.63
C LEU A 463 -0.15 -28.48 -15.58
N ILE A 464 0.77 -27.76 -14.92
CA ILE A 464 1.66 -28.33 -13.90
C ILE A 464 1.93 -27.28 -12.80
N ARG A 465 1.49 -27.55 -11.57
CA ARG A 465 1.66 -26.61 -10.43
C ARG A 465 3.12 -26.37 -10.02
N ARG A 466 4.00 -27.38 -10.19
CA ARG A 466 5.40 -27.32 -9.74
C ARG A 466 6.42 -27.02 -10.85
N VAL A 467 5.99 -27.02 -12.11
CA VAL A 467 6.89 -26.86 -13.26
C VAL A 467 6.34 -25.80 -14.20
N ARG A 468 7.13 -24.77 -14.46
CA ARG A 468 6.82 -23.72 -15.45
C ARG A 468 7.76 -23.89 -16.63
N LEU A 469 7.21 -24.21 -17.80
CA LEU A 469 7.92 -24.30 -19.06
C LEU A 469 7.66 -23.02 -19.84
N GLY A 470 8.70 -22.36 -20.31
CA GLY A 470 8.59 -21.16 -21.14
C GLY A 470 9.43 -21.32 -22.40
N GLY A 471 8.96 -20.76 -23.50
CA GLY A 471 9.71 -20.72 -24.76
C GLY A 471 9.31 -19.51 -25.59
N TYR A 472 10.24 -19.02 -26.41
CA TYR A 472 9.94 -17.97 -27.36
C TYR A 472 10.75 -18.11 -28.65
N GLY A 473 10.21 -17.54 -29.72
CA GLY A 473 10.88 -17.35 -31.00
C GLY A 473 10.55 -15.96 -31.54
N ALA A 474 11.54 -15.26 -32.07
CA ALA A 474 11.39 -13.92 -32.62
C ALA A 474 12.32 -13.70 -33.82
N TYR A 475 11.94 -12.81 -34.72
CA TYR A 475 12.72 -12.43 -35.89
C TYR A 475 12.94 -10.91 -35.89
N GLY A 476 14.21 -10.51 -35.99
CA GLY A 476 14.59 -9.10 -36.14
C GLY A 476 14.66 -8.75 -37.63
N PHE A 477 13.94 -7.71 -38.05
CA PHE A 477 13.85 -7.37 -39.48
C PHE A 477 15.08 -6.63 -39.99
N HIS A 478 15.77 -5.86 -39.13
CA HIS A 478 16.97 -5.13 -39.56
C HIS A 478 18.19 -6.04 -39.69
N ASP A 479 18.44 -6.86 -38.67
CA ASP A 479 19.58 -7.77 -38.62
C ASP A 479 19.33 -9.11 -39.32
N ARG A 480 18.07 -9.39 -39.70
CA ARG A 480 17.63 -10.57 -40.46
C ARG A 480 17.98 -11.90 -39.77
N HIS A 481 17.95 -11.91 -38.44
CA HIS A 481 18.29 -13.08 -37.64
C HIS A 481 17.14 -13.51 -36.72
N TRP A 482 17.03 -14.83 -36.53
CA TRP A 482 16.13 -15.45 -35.56
C TRP A 482 16.74 -15.43 -34.16
N LYS A 483 15.88 -15.22 -33.16
CA LYS A 483 16.18 -15.28 -31.73
C LYS A 483 15.20 -16.23 -31.10
N TYR A 484 15.67 -17.04 -30.17
CA TYR A 484 14.85 -18.08 -29.56
C TYR A 484 15.43 -18.49 -28.23
N GLY A 485 14.56 -19.00 -27.37
CA GLY A 485 14.98 -19.47 -26.06
C GLY A 485 13.92 -20.33 -25.40
N GLY A 486 14.34 -21.04 -24.38
CA GLY A 486 13.51 -21.93 -23.57
C GLY A 486 13.94 -21.89 -22.12
N SER A 487 13.00 -22.14 -21.21
CA SER A 487 13.29 -22.26 -19.79
C SER A 487 12.39 -23.27 -19.12
N VAL A 488 12.94 -23.95 -18.13
CA VAL A 488 12.23 -24.88 -17.24
C VAL A 488 12.50 -24.42 -15.82
N ARG A 489 11.44 -24.09 -15.09
CA ARG A 489 11.52 -23.71 -13.68
C ARG A 489 10.78 -24.73 -12.82
N PHE A 490 11.51 -25.36 -11.93
CA PHE A 490 11.01 -26.26 -10.90
C PHE A 490 10.82 -25.47 -9.60
N ARG A 491 9.57 -25.34 -9.14
CA ARG A 491 9.24 -24.74 -7.84
C ARG A 491 9.45 -25.81 -6.76
N LEU A 492 10.52 -25.68 -5.99
CA LEU A 492 10.94 -26.64 -4.96
C LEU A 492 10.16 -26.44 -3.65
N HIS A 493 9.97 -25.19 -3.22
CA HIS A 493 9.23 -24.86 -2.00
C HIS A 493 8.44 -23.54 -2.16
N PRO A 494 7.10 -23.60 -2.25
CA PRO A 494 6.26 -22.42 -2.53
C PRO A 494 6.31 -21.32 -1.45
N ALA A 495 6.34 -21.70 -0.17
CA ALA A 495 6.28 -20.73 0.94
C ALA A 495 7.57 -19.91 1.13
N THR A 496 8.69 -20.32 0.52
CA THR A 496 9.97 -19.60 0.54
C THR A 496 10.40 -19.16 -0.85
N ASP A 497 9.47 -19.16 -1.82
CA ASP A 497 9.72 -18.88 -3.24
C ASP A 497 11.01 -19.56 -3.75
N THR A 498 11.21 -20.83 -3.35
CA THR A 498 12.43 -21.56 -3.69
C THR A 498 12.24 -22.30 -4.99
N TYR A 499 13.10 -22.01 -5.97
CA TYR A 499 13.03 -22.62 -7.29
C TYR A 499 14.41 -22.90 -7.88
N LEU A 500 14.46 -23.93 -8.73
CA LEU A 500 15.56 -24.22 -9.63
C LEU A 500 15.10 -23.95 -11.05
N GLN A 501 15.83 -23.12 -11.80
CA GLN A 501 15.52 -22.79 -13.18
C GLN A 501 16.71 -23.11 -14.08
N ALA A 502 16.45 -23.84 -15.16
CA ALA A 502 17.38 -23.98 -16.27
C ALA A 502 16.84 -23.19 -17.46
N SER A 503 17.71 -22.46 -18.16
CA SER A 503 17.34 -21.70 -19.36
C SER A 503 18.40 -21.78 -20.45
N TYR A 504 17.92 -21.75 -21.69
CA TYR A 504 18.70 -21.61 -22.90
C TYR A 504 18.20 -20.39 -23.68
N GLN A 505 19.10 -19.58 -24.20
CA GLN A 505 18.76 -18.40 -24.98
C GLN A 505 19.79 -18.15 -26.08
N HIS A 506 19.30 -17.93 -27.30
CA HIS A 506 20.07 -17.41 -28.43
C HIS A 506 19.49 -16.04 -28.82
N ASP A 507 20.17 -14.97 -28.43
CA ASP A 507 19.64 -13.60 -28.53
C ASP A 507 20.77 -12.56 -28.54
N VAL A 508 20.41 -11.30 -28.76
CA VAL A 508 21.34 -10.17 -28.66
C VAL A 508 21.47 -9.70 -27.20
N ALA A 509 22.69 -9.36 -26.79
CA ALA A 509 22.99 -8.80 -25.48
C ALA A 509 23.69 -7.45 -25.62
N VAL A 510 23.35 -6.56 -24.70
CA VAL A 510 23.96 -5.24 -24.59
C VAL A 510 25.31 -5.38 -23.85
N PRO A 511 26.39 -4.74 -24.32
CA PRO A 511 27.64 -4.71 -23.58
C PRO A 511 27.46 -3.98 -22.23
N GLY A 512 28.13 -4.47 -21.18
CA GLY A 512 28.01 -3.96 -19.82
C GLY A 512 26.71 -4.34 -19.11
N GLU A 513 25.83 -5.10 -19.77
CA GLU A 513 24.52 -5.47 -19.25
C GLU A 513 24.63 -6.27 -17.95
N ARG A 514 23.68 -5.98 -17.05
CA ARG A 514 23.53 -6.59 -15.74
C ARG A 514 22.66 -7.84 -15.83
N THR A 515 22.97 -8.82 -14.99
CA THR A 515 22.29 -10.12 -14.99
C THR A 515 20.85 -10.05 -14.48
N GLU A 516 20.50 -9.10 -13.61
CA GLU A 516 19.21 -9.10 -12.89
C GLU A 516 18.15 -8.06 -13.30
N ASP A 517 18.46 -7.09 -14.17
CA ASP A 517 17.52 -6.01 -14.47
C ASP A 517 16.42 -6.49 -15.44
N ARG A 518 15.34 -7.07 -14.90
CA ARG A 518 14.09 -7.42 -15.62
C ARG A 518 12.98 -6.37 -15.43
N TRP A 519 13.33 -5.10 -15.29
CA TRP A 519 12.36 -4.00 -15.10
C TRP A 519 12.21 -3.13 -16.36
N PHE A 520 11.06 -2.46 -16.46
CA PHE A 520 10.59 -1.68 -17.61
C PHE A 520 11.63 -0.67 -18.18
N GLY A 521 12.50 -0.11 -17.33
CA GLY A 521 13.56 0.83 -17.74
C GLY A 521 14.61 0.28 -18.72
N ARG A 522 14.90 -1.02 -18.70
CA ARG A 522 15.84 -1.66 -19.63
C ARG A 522 15.31 -1.72 -21.06
N TYR A 523 13.99 -1.78 -21.24
CA TYR A 523 13.40 -1.75 -22.57
C TYR A 523 13.62 -0.40 -23.24
N LEU A 524 13.58 0.69 -22.47
CA LEU A 524 13.79 2.04 -22.99
C LEU A 524 15.26 2.31 -23.36
N SER A 525 16.23 1.80 -22.59
CA SER A 525 17.66 1.97 -22.95
C SER A 525 18.07 1.23 -24.20
N ARG A 526 17.48 0.05 -24.44
CA ARG A 526 17.67 -0.71 -25.68
C ARG A 526 17.21 0.06 -26.94
N LEU A 527 16.32 1.05 -26.81
CA LEU A 527 15.89 1.88 -27.95
C LEU A 527 17.03 2.66 -28.62
N TYR A 528 18.15 2.90 -27.91
CA TYR A 528 19.24 3.78 -28.36
C TYR A 528 20.59 3.06 -28.54
N ILE A 529 20.71 1.82 -28.09
CA ILE A 529 21.98 1.09 -28.13
C ILE A 529 22.19 0.50 -29.53
N ALA A 530 23.11 1.10 -30.28
CA ALA A 530 23.40 0.71 -31.65
C ALA A 530 24.29 -0.53 -31.80
N HIS A 531 25.04 -0.88 -30.74
CA HIS A 531 26.01 -1.97 -30.76
C HIS A 531 25.63 -3.04 -29.75
N MET A 532 25.31 -4.24 -30.25
CA MET A 532 24.99 -5.42 -29.45
C MET A 532 25.76 -6.64 -29.98
N ASP A 533 25.99 -7.62 -29.12
CA ASP A 533 26.63 -8.89 -29.46
C ASP A 533 25.60 -10.03 -29.49
N TYR A 534 25.78 -11.00 -30.38
CA TYR A 534 24.97 -12.22 -30.31
C TYR A 534 25.51 -13.14 -29.22
N THR A 535 24.59 -13.65 -28.40
CA THR A 535 24.91 -14.51 -27.28
C THR A 535 24.11 -15.79 -27.34
N THR A 536 24.79 -16.92 -27.13
CA THR A 536 24.16 -18.22 -26.87
C THR A 536 24.45 -18.59 -25.43
N ARG A 537 23.42 -18.58 -24.59
CA ARG A 537 23.51 -18.68 -23.14
C ARG A 537 22.82 -19.94 -22.65
N HIS A 538 23.52 -20.68 -21.81
CA HIS A 538 22.98 -21.76 -20.98
C HIS A 538 23.13 -21.34 -19.53
N GLU A 539 22.06 -21.40 -18.76
CA GLU A 539 22.06 -20.89 -17.39
C GLU A 539 21.24 -21.78 -16.47
N VAL A 540 21.76 -21.99 -15.26
CA VAL A 540 21.05 -22.63 -14.16
C VAL A 540 21.04 -21.68 -12.98
N VAL A 541 19.87 -21.43 -12.40
CA VAL A 541 19.64 -20.54 -11.27
C VAL A 541 18.92 -21.29 -10.16
N LEU A 542 19.51 -21.28 -8.96
CA LEU A 542 18.83 -21.64 -7.72
C LEU A 542 18.53 -20.35 -6.96
N ALA A 543 17.26 -20.08 -6.67
CA ALA A 543 16.87 -18.93 -5.87
C ALA A 543 16.00 -19.36 -4.69
N TRP A 544 16.13 -18.65 -3.56
CA TRP A 544 15.35 -18.90 -2.36
C TRP A 544 15.20 -17.62 -1.53
N ARG A 545 14.18 -17.61 -0.67
CA ARG A 545 13.95 -16.56 0.31
C ARG A 545 14.09 -17.11 1.72
N THR A 546 14.68 -16.33 2.62
CA THR A 546 14.77 -16.67 4.04
C THR A 546 13.88 -15.76 4.89
N PRO A 547 13.57 -16.18 6.13
CA PRO A 547 13.19 -15.28 7.21
C PRO A 547 13.94 -13.94 7.16
N GLY A 548 13.24 -12.81 7.35
CA GLY A 548 13.84 -11.47 7.34
C GLY A 548 13.90 -10.77 5.97
N ARG A 549 13.10 -11.26 5.00
CA ARG A 549 12.93 -10.66 3.65
C ARG A 549 14.25 -10.55 2.86
N LEU A 550 15.12 -11.54 3.04
CA LEU A 550 16.31 -11.74 2.23
C LEU A 550 15.98 -12.73 1.11
N ARG A 551 16.29 -12.33 -0.12
CA ARG A 551 16.23 -13.20 -1.30
C ARG A 551 17.63 -13.44 -1.80
N PHE A 552 17.97 -14.69 -2.00
CA PHE A 552 19.25 -15.14 -2.51
C PHE A 552 19.07 -15.78 -3.89
N TRP A 553 20.09 -15.68 -4.72
CA TRP A 553 20.22 -16.48 -5.92
C TRP A 553 21.67 -16.87 -6.17
N LEU A 554 21.83 -18.08 -6.69
CA LEU A 554 23.08 -18.62 -7.17
C LEU A 554 22.87 -19.03 -8.63
N SER A 555 23.71 -18.57 -9.53
CA SER A 555 23.61 -18.87 -10.95
C SER A 555 24.93 -19.37 -11.52
N GLY A 556 24.87 -20.43 -12.31
CA GLY A 556 25.96 -20.88 -13.18
C GLY A 556 25.56 -20.67 -14.63
N ARG A 557 26.41 -20.03 -15.42
CA ARG A 557 26.13 -19.65 -16.80
C ARG A 557 27.32 -19.99 -17.70
N TYR A 558 27.02 -20.59 -18.84
CA TYR A 558 27.94 -20.71 -19.97
C TYR A 558 27.42 -19.85 -21.12
N GLU A 559 28.28 -19.03 -21.71
CA GLU A 559 27.89 -18.06 -22.72
C GLU A 559 28.90 -18.05 -23.87
N ARG A 560 28.41 -18.26 -25.10
CA ARG A 560 29.17 -18.05 -26.33
C ARG A 560 28.79 -16.70 -26.91
N VAL A 561 29.76 -15.82 -27.06
CA VAL A 561 29.56 -14.46 -27.56
C VAL A 561 30.18 -14.34 -28.95
N LYS A 562 29.36 -13.94 -29.92
CA LYS A 562 29.81 -13.48 -31.23
C LYS A 562 30.05 -11.97 -31.13
N ASN A 563 31.32 -11.60 -31.16
CA ASN A 563 31.81 -10.28 -30.76
C ASN A 563 31.75 -9.30 -31.93
N LEU A 564 30.57 -8.70 -32.13
CA LEU A 564 30.34 -7.68 -33.15
C LEU A 564 30.78 -6.30 -32.69
N THR A 565 30.74 -6.06 -31.38
CA THR A 565 31.09 -4.77 -30.79
C THR A 565 32.60 -4.52 -30.76
N GLY A 566 33.44 -5.54 -30.90
CA GLY A 566 34.89 -5.41 -30.76
C GLY A 566 35.33 -5.15 -29.32
N LEU A 567 34.49 -5.54 -28.36
CA LEU A 567 34.71 -5.40 -26.91
C LEU A 567 35.10 -6.77 -26.29
N GLY A 568 35.93 -7.54 -26.99
CA GLY A 568 36.41 -8.84 -26.54
C GLY A 568 37.50 -8.77 -25.47
N PHE A 569 38.15 -9.91 -25.20
CA PHE A 569 39.27 -10.00 -24.26
C PHE A 569 40.36 -8.98 -24.59
N THR A 570 40.90 -8.37 -23.53
CA THR A 570 41.83 -7.26 -23.68
C THR A 570 43.27 -7.73 -23.93
N THR A 571 43.98 -6.95 -24.73
CA THR A 571 45.44 -7.00 -24.84
C THR A 571 46.00 -5.64 -24.48
N LEU A 572 47.00 -5.62 -23.58
CA LEU A 572 47.74 -4.41 -23.25
C LEU A 572 48.72 -4.10 -24.37
N THR A 573 48.62 -2.90 -24.94
CA THR A 573 49.60 -2.40 -25.90
C THR A 573 50.82 -1.82 -25.15
N PRO A 574 51.97 -1.65 -25.84
CA PRO A 574 53.16 -1.02 -25.26
C PRO A 574 52.90 0.37 -24.64
N ASP A 575 51.88 1.08 -25.12
CA ASP A 575 51.48 2.41 -24.62
C ASP A 575 50.55 2.35 -23.39
N ASN A 576 50.44 1.20 -22.71
CA ASN A 576 49.54 0.97 -21.58
C ASN A 576 48.05 1.18 -21.88
N ILE A 577 47.62 0.92 -23.13
CA ILE A 577 46.22 0.97 -23.54
C ILE A 577 45.65 -0.45 -23.54
N LYS A 578 44.53 -0.65 -22.85
CA LYS A 578 43.72 -1.87 -22.95
C LYS A 578 42.92 -1.83 -24.25
N ARG A 579 43.33 -2.64 -25.22
CA ARG A 579 42.61 -2.78 -26.50
C ARG A 579 41.72 -4.02 -26.48
N GLY A 580 40.44 -3.85 -26.78
CA GLY A 580 39.49 -4.97 -26.94
C GLY A 580 39.81 -5.81 -28.17
N GLY A 581 39.71 -7.13 -28.02
CA GLY A 581 39.80 -8.06 -29.14
C GLY A 581 38.52 -8.07 -29.99
N SER A 582 38.65 -8.47 -31.26
CA SER A 582 37.53 -8.71 -32.19
C SER A 582 37.12 -10.18 -32.29
N ALA A 583 37.89 -11.09 -31.69
CA ALA A 583 37.59 -12.50 -31.72
C ALA A 583 36.33 -12.83 -30.91
N ASP A 584 35.58 -13.82 -31.39
CA ASP A 584 34.50 -14.47 -30.63
C ASP A 584 35.09 -15.14 -29.39
N TYR A 585 34.30 -15.18 -28.33
CA TYR A 585 34.77 -15.72 -27.06
C TYR A 585 33.68 -16.51 -26.33
N ARG A 586 34.12 -17.32 -25.37
CA ARG A 586 33.25 -18.18 -24.57
C ARG A 586 33.54 -17.91 -23.10
N LEU A 587 32.50 -17.82 -22.30
CA LEU A 587 32.60 -17.50 -20.88
C LEU A 587 31.93 -18.57 -20.04
N GLY A 588 32.58 -18.95 -18.94
CA GLY A 588 31.93 -19.55 -17.79
C GLY A 588 31.76 -18.49 -16.72
N ILE A 589 30.57 -18.40 -16.11
CA ILE A 589 30.22 -17.39 -15.13
C ILE A 589 29.50 -18.05 -13.97
N ALA A 590 29.97 -17.81 -12.75
CA ALA A 590 29.25 -18.10 -11.52
C ALA A 590 28.90 -16.78 -10.84
N ALA A 591 27.65 -16.59 -10.45
CA ALA A 591 27.22 -15.39 -9.73
C ALA A 591 26.39 -15.76 -8.51
N PHE A 592 26.61 -15.00 -7.44
CA PHE A 592 25.84 -15.05 -6.22
C PHE A 592 25.31 -13.66 -5.94
N GLY A 593 24.06 -13.57 -5.50
CA GLY A 593 23.56 -12.30 -5.04
C GLY A 593 22.47 -12.40 -3.99
N VAL A 594 22.27 -11.25 -3.36
CA VAL A 594 21.42 -11.04 -2.21
C VAL A 594 20.61 -9.77 -2.44
N ARG A 595 19.31 -9.85 -2.23
CA ARG A 595 18.41 -8.71 -2.12
C ARG A 595 17.80 -8.68 -0.73
N TRP A 596 17.95 -7.55 -0.05
CA TRP A 596 17.32 -7.28 1.24
C TRP A 596 16.31 -6.15 1.10
N ALA A 597 15.05 -6.45 1.41
CA ALA A 597 13.95 -5.48 1.35
C ALA A 597 13.11 -5.60 2.63
N PRO A 598 13.57 -5.03 3.77
CA PRO A 598 12.99 -5.26 5.10
C PRO A 598 11.55 -4.75 5.26
N LYS A 599 11.09 -3.85 4.37
CA LYS A 599 9.72 -3.33 4.35
C LYS A 599 8.94 -3.77 3.11
N SER A 600 9.38 -4.82 2.42
CA SER A 600 8.55 -5.43 1.35
C SER A 600 7.20 -5.86 1.91
N TYR A 601 6.19 -6.04 1.07
CA TYR A 601 4.90 -6.56 1.48
C TYR A 601 4.69 -7.92 0.80
N LEU A 602 4.64 -8.99 1.62
CA LEU A 602 4.65 -10.37 1.15
C LEU A 602 3.34 -11.07 1.48
N ALA A 603 2.73 -11.66 0.47
CA ALA A 603 1.50 -12.42 0.57
C ALA A 603 1.76 -13.89 0.27
N LEU A 604 1.36 -14.79 1.17
CA LEU A 604 1.39 -16.22 0.97
C LEU A 604 0.03 -16.69 0.45
N PHE A 605 -0.01 -17.12 -0.81
CA PHE A 605 -1.17 -17.74 -1.43
C PHE A 605 -1.02 -19.27 -1.50
N PRO A 606 -2.10 -20.03 -1.80
CA PRO A 606 -2.03 -21.47 -1.98
C PRO A 606 -1.02 -21.94 -3.06
N ASP A 607 -0.74 -21.11 -4.06
CA ASP A 607 0.19 -21.35 -5.16
C ASP A 607 1.64 -20.93 -4.86
N GLY A 608 1.84 -20.05 -3.89
CA GLY A 608 3.15 -19.67 -3.38
C GLY A 608 3.22 -18.27 -2.77
N LEU A 609 4.43 -17.87 -2.41
CA LEU A 609 4.72 -16.55 -1.89
C LEU A 609 4.84 -15.54 -3.04
N THR A 610 4.10 -14.44 -2.95
CA THR A 610 4.12 -13.33 -3.91
C THR A 610 4.52 -12.03 -3.20
N GLU A 611 5.41 -11.28 -3.83
CA GLU A 611 5.79 -9.95 -3.36
C GLU A 611 4.87 -8.92 -4.02
N MET A 612 4.03 -8.30 -3.20
CA MET A 612 3.03 -7.33 -3.63
C MET A 612 3.58 -5.91 -3.68
N GLY A 613 4.63 -5.64 -2.91
CA GLY A 613 5.36 -4.39 -2.99
C GLY A 613 6.79 -4.52 -2.45
N ALA A 614 7.74 -3.86 -3.11
CA ALA A 614 9.16 -3.95 -2.72
C ALA A 614 9.48 -3.24 -1.39
N GLY A 615 8.75 -2.17 -1.07
CA GLY A 615 9.03 -1.31 0.08
C GLY A 615 10.37 -0.56 -0.03
N SER A 616 10.68 0.27 0.97
CA SER A 616 11.93 1.04 1.07
C SER A 616 12.54 0.91 2.47
N PRO A 617 13.86 0.73 2.64
CA PRO A 617 14.89 0.66 1.58
C PRO A 617 14.98 -0.72 0.92
N VAL A 618 15.67 -0.80 -0.23
CA VAL A 618 16.06 -2.04 -0.91
C VAL A 618 17.57 -2.03 -1.12
N LEU A 619 18.27 -3.03 -0.56
CA LEU A 619 19.69 -3.27 -0.80
C LEU A 619 19.85 -4.47 -1.73
N ARG A 620 20.70 -4.34 -2.75
CA ARG A 620 21.12 -5.42 -3.63
C ARG A 620 22.62 -5.53 -3.64
N LEU A 621 23.12 -6.74 -3.45
CA LEU A 621 24.54 -7.07 -3.52
C LEU A 621 24.70 -8.25 -4.47
N GLN A 622 25.63 -8.14 -5.41
CA GLN A 622 25.93 -9.20 -6.35
C GLN A 622 27.45 -9.33 -6.54
N SER A 623 27.91 -10.57 -6.56
CA SER A 623 29.28 -10.95 -6.91
C SER A 623 29.25 -11.95 -8.04
N GLU A 624 30.11 -11.75 -9.03
CA GLU A 624 30.26 -12.60 -10.20
C GLU A 624 31.74 -12.96 -10.37
N VAL A 625 32.00 -14.23 -10.61
CA VAL A 625 33.30 -14.75 -11.04
C VAL A 625 33.11 -15.27 -12.45
N GLY A 626 33.86 -14.71 -13.40
CA GLY A 626 33.83 -15.16 -14.79
C GLY A 626 35.20 -15.59 -15.28
N PHE A 627 35.23 -16.44 -16.29
CA PHE A 627 36.46 -16.92 -16.90
C PHE A 627 36.28 -17.26 -18.38
N ALA A 628 37.37 -17.19 -19.14
CA ALA A 628 37.38 -17.65 -20.53
C ALA A 628 37.27 -19.17 -20.58
N TRP A 629 36.25 -19.68 -21.28
CA TRP A 629 36.04 -21.11 -21.38
C TRP A 629 37.15 -21.77 -22.21
N GLY A 630 37.92 -22.67 -21.57
CA GLY A 630 39.11 -23.29 -22.17
C GLY A 630 40.43 -22.58 -21.87
N ASP A 631 40.40 -21.40 -21.24
CA ASP A 631 41.58 -20.66 -20.75
C ASP A 631 41.28 -20.08 -19.36
N TRP A 632 41.35 -20.94 -18.35
CA TRP A 632 41.01 -20.63 -16.96
C TRP A 632 41.93 -19.57 -16.33
N ALA A 633 43.11 -19.34 -16.91
CA ALA A 633 44.02 -18.29 -16.46
C ALA A 633 43.39 -16.89 -16.69
N ARG A 634 42.52 -16.74 -17.70
CA ARG A 634 41.75 -15.51 -17.94
C ARG A 634 40.47 -15.50 -17.12
N HIS A 635 40.60 -15.21 -15.84
CA HIS A 635 39.46 -15.03 -14.94
C HIS A 635 39.32 -13.58 -14.49
N TYR A 636 38.10 -13.21 -14.10
CA TYR A 636 37.73 -11.88 -13.64
C TYR A 636 36.69 -11.95 -12.52
N TYR A 637 36.63 -10.87 -11.75
CA TYR A 637 35.68 -10.68 -10.66
C TYR A 637 34.89 -9.42 -10.92
N ARG A 638 33.57 -9.47 -10.73
CA ARG A 638 32.68 -8.32 -10.86
C ARG A 638 31.83 -8.20 -9.61
N GLY A 639 31.84 -7.02 -9.00
CA GLY A 639 31.06 -6.68 -7.82
C GLY A 639 30.06 -5.59 -8.14
N HIS A 640 28.86 -5.70 -7.57
CA HIS A 640 27.80 -4.70 -7.69
C HIS A 640 27.07 -4.55 -6.36
N ALA A 641 26.94 -3.31 -5.90
CA ALA A 641 26.14 -2.92 -4.75
C ALA A 641 25.17 -1.82 -5.14
N GLU A 642 23.91 -1.92 -4.71
CA GLU A 642 22.89 -0.91 -4.97
C GLU A 642 21.99 -0.72 -3.76
N LEU A 643 21.78 0.52 -3.37
CA LEU A 643 20.83 0.93 -2.35
C LEU A 643 19.78 1.84 -2.99
N LEU A 644 18.52 1.41 -2.93
CA LEU A 644 17.37 2.21 -3.27
C LEU A 644 16.70 2.65 -1.97
N HIS A 645 16.47 3.95 -1.84
CA HIS A 645 15.79 4.53 -0.68
C HIS A 645 14.79 5.58 -1.13
N THR A 646 13.57 5.47 -0.64
CA THR A 646 12.55 6.53 -0.73
C THR A 646 12.22 6.99 0.68
N ALA A 647 12.48 8.26 0.96
CA ALA A 647 12.05 8.97 2.15
C ALA A 647 10.78 9.75 1.81
N ASN A 648 9.66 9.34 2.38
CA ASN A 648 8.37 10.00 2.19
C ASN A 648 7.98 10.68 3.50
N SER A 649 7.65 11.97 3.42
CA SER A 649 7.14 12.77 4.52
C SER A 649 5.86 13.46 4.11
N ALA A 650 4.82 13.35 4.93
CA ALA A 650 3.58 14.11 4.75
C ALA A 650 3.78 15.64 4.88
N ILE A 651 4.95 16.11 5.33
CA ILE A 651 5.27 17.53 5.52
C ILE A 651 6.28 18.01 4.50
N TYR A 652 7.41 17.31 4.39
CA TYR A 652 8.55 17.73 3.57
C TYR A 652 8.54 17.12 2.18
N GLY A 653 7.60 16.23 1.88
CA GLY A 653 7.50 15.56 0.59
C GLY A 653 8.39 14.34 0.43
N THR A 654 8.64 13.97 -0.84
CA THR A 654 9.20 12.66 -1.18
C THR A 654 10.55 12.81 -1.84
N LEU A 655 11.58 12.22 -1.24
CA LEU A 655 12.91 12.11 -1.80
C LEU A 655 13.17 10.65 -2.20
N HIS A 656 13.37 10.43 -3.49
CA HIS A 656 13.87 9.17 -4.02
C HIS A 656 15.37 9.28 -4.20
N THR A 657 16.09 8.24 -3.79
CA THR A 657 17.54 8.20 -3.85
C THR A 657 18.01 6.81 -4.25
N ARG A 658 19.02 6.77 -5.12
CA ARG A 658 19.77 5.56 -5.45
C ARG A 658 21.25 5.83 -5.24
N LEU A 659 21.91 4.87 -4.60
CA LEU A 659 23.36 4.77 -4.58
C LEU A 659 23.75 3.46 -5.24
N ASN A 660 24.67 3.51 -6.19
CA ASN A 660 25.02 2.39 -7.04
C ASN A 660 26.53 2.31 -7.19
N GLY A 661 27.13 1.17 -6.88
CA GLY A 661 28.59 0.96 -6.90
C GLY A 661 28.94 -0.31 -7.64
N MET A 662 29.97 -0.24 -8.49
CA MET A 662 30.34 -1.31 -9.41
C MET A 662 31.86 -1.38 -9.57
N VAL A 663 32.39 -2.60 -9.66
CA VAL A 663 33.83 -2.83 -9.87
C VAL A 663 34.06 -4.12 -10.66
N VAL A 664 35.01 -4.11 -11.59
CA VAL A 664 35.50 -5.28 -12.32
C VAL A 664 37.02 -5.34 -12.26
N LEU A 665 37.55 -6.53 -11.94
CA LEU A 665 38.97 -6.79 -11.73
C LEU A 665 39.39 -8.05 -12.49
N GLY A 666 40.67 -8.15 -12.84
CA GLY A 666 41.23 -9.31 -13.54
C GLY A 666 41.22 -9.19 -15.06
N ASN A 667 41.18 -10.32 -15.76
CA ASN A 667 41.21 -10.38 -17.22
C ASN A 667 39.81 -10.69 -17.76
N TYR A 668 39.11 -9.62 -18.18
CA TYR A 668 37.75 -9.67 -18.70
C TYR A 668 37.70 -9.14 -20.14
N PRO A 669 36.71 -9.58 -20.93
CA PRO A 669 36.37 -8.88 -22.17
C PRO A 669 35.79 -7.51 -21.85
N LEU A 670 36.13 -6.48 -22.63
CA LEU A 670 35.64 -5.11 -22.38
C LEU A 670 34.12 -5.02 -22.32
N ALA A 671 33.39 -5.92 -22.99
CA ALA A 671 31.93 -6.01 -22.90
C ALA A 671 31.41 -6.35 -21.49
N ARG A 672 32.28 -6.72 -20.54
CA ARG A 672 31.95 -6.95 -19.12
C ARG A 672 32.29 -5.79 -18.21
N GLY A 673 33.01 -4.79 -18.72
CA GLY A 673 33.13 -3.51 -18.03
C GLY A 673 31.80 -2.78 -17.96
N PHE A 674 31.81 -1.62 -17.32
CA PHE A 674 30.60 -0.84 -17.12
C PHE A 674 30.53 0.28 -18.14
N LEU A 675 29.46 0.25 -18.93
CA LEU A 675 29.06 1.36 -19.78
C LEU A 675 27.99 2.15 -19.05
N THR A 676 28.09 3.48 -19.07
CA THR A 676 27.10 4.33 -18.42
C THR A 676 25.72 4.14 -19.03
N SER A 677 24.73 3.91 -18.16
CA SER A 677 23.32 3.91 -18.54
C SER A 677 22.81 5.35 -18.60
N GLY A 678 22.90 5.95 -19.78
CA GLY A 678 22.35 7.26 -20.10
C GLY A 678 20.95 7.17 -20.71
N GLY A 679 20.08 8.13 -20.37
CA GLY A 679 18.73 8.31 -20.90
C GLY A 679 18.65 9.31 -22.06
N GLY A 680 19.78 9.92 -22.43
CA GLY A 680 19.86 10.94 -23.48
C GLY A 680 19.81 10.35 -24.89
N GLY A 681 19.12 11.02 -25.81
CA GLY A 681 19.11 10.67 -27.22
C GLY A 681 18.74 11.84 -28.14
N ASP A 682 19.13 11.76 -29.42
CA ASP A 682 18.99 12.84 -30.42
C ASP A 682 17.54 13.29 -30.73
N ARG A 683 16.51 12.57 -30.28
CA ARG A 683 15.09 12.83 -30.63
C ARG A 683 14.12 12.80 -29.45
N PHE A 684 14.40 11.98 -28.44
CA PHE A 684 13.56 11.82 -27.24
C PHE A 684 14.48 11.39 -26.10
N ASN A 685 14.36 11.98 -24.91
CA ASN A 685 15.05 11.50 -23.73
C ASN A 685 14.04 10.80 -22.83
N TYR A 686 14.46 9.72 -22.18
CA TYR A 686 13.64 9.02 -21.20
C TYR A 686 14.39 9.00 -19.87
N LEU A 687 13.66 9.23 -18.78
CA LEU A 687 14.19 9.00 -17.44
C LEU A 687 13.63 7.67 -16.96
N TYR A 688 14.53 6.71 -16.79
CA TYR A 688 14.32 5.70 -15.78
C TYR A 688 14.65 6.35 -14.44
N TYR A 689 13.73 6.27 -13.48
CA TYR A 689 13.97 6.74 -12.13
C TYR A 689 15.35 6.24 -11.68
N ASN A 690 16.32 7.17 -11.57
CA ASN A 690 17.73 6.93 -11.23
C ASN A 690 18.74 6.57 -12.37
N SER A 691 18.62 7.10 -13.58
CA SER A 691 19.70 7.12 -14.59
C SER A 691 20.17 8.55 -14.90
N PHE A 692 21.36 8.70 -15.48
CA PHE A 692 21.76 10.01 -16.03
C PHE A 692 20.91 10.34 -17.24
N VAL A 693 20.43 11.57 -17.36
CA VAL A 693 19.57 12.00 -18.46
C VAL A 693 20.37 12.63 -19.60
N THR A 694 21.40 13.39 -19.24
CA THR A 694 22.22 14.14 -20.21
C THR A 694 23.37 13.32 -20.80
N ILE A 695 23.58 12.08 -20.34
CA ILE A 695 24.57 11.14 -20.89
C ILE A 695 23.92 10.31 -22.01
N LEU A 696 24.66 10.08 -23.10
CA LEU A 696 24.26 9.10 -24.13
C LEU A 696 24.60 7.67 -23.65
N PRO A 697 23.74 6.67 -23.88
CA PRO A 697 24.05 5.29 -23.53
C PRO A 697 25.40 4.82 -24.10
N GLY A 698 26.31 4.38 -23.24
CA GLY A 698 27.63 3.91 -23.63
C GLY A 698 28.65 5.00 -24.00
N GLU A 699 28.39 6.27 -23.67
CA GLU A 699 29.33 7.39 -23.85
C GLU A 699 30.62 7.18 -23.04
N PHE A 700 30.50 6.70 -21.79
CA PHE A 700 31.63 6.47 -20.90
C PHE A 700 31.81 4.99 -20.59
N TYR A 701 33.07 4.62 -20.36
CA TYR A 701 33.45 3.27 -19.96
C TYR A 701 34.27 3.30 -18.67
N HIS A 702 33.96 2.36 -17.76
CA HIS A 702 34.60 2.27 -16.46
C HIS A 702 34.89 0.83 -16.07
N ASP A 703 36.00 0.67 -15.34
CA ASP A 703 36.31 -0.57 -14.64
C ASP A 703 35.80 -0.53 -13.19
N ALA A 704 35.73 0.66 -12.59
CA ALA A 704 35.03 0.90 -11.33
C ALA A 704 34.25 2.20 -11.40
N GLN A 705 33.03 2.21 -10.84
CA GLN A 705 32.20 3.40 -10.79
C GLN A 705 31.27 3.44 -9.58
N VAL A 706 30.93 4.65 -9.17
CA VAL A 706 29.91 4.96 -8.16
C VAL A 706 29.00 6.04 -8.72
N GLU A 707 27.69 5.83 -8.60
CA GLU A 707 26.65 6.73 -9.08
C GLU A 707 25.68 7.01 -7.93
N TRP A 708 25.27 8.26 -7.82
CA TRP A 708 24.24 8.73 -6.92
C TRP A 708 23.18 9.49 -7.71
N HIS A 709 21.92 9.13 -7.50
CA HIS A 709 20.79 9.81 -8.12
C HIS A 709 19.79 10.21 -7.05
N ALA A 710 19.27 11.42 -7.15
CA ALA A 710 18.25 11.94 -6.27
C ALA A 710 17.16 12.67 -7.06
N LEU A 711 15.90 12.38 -6.73
CA LEU A 711 14.73 13.09 -7.25
C LEU A 711 13.82 13.43 -6.08
N TYR A 712 13.56 14.72 -5.92
CA TYR A 712 12.76 15.29 -4.85
C TYR A 712 11.45 15.86 -5.41
N ASN A 713 10.34 15.40 -4.87
CA ASN A 713 9.01 15.96 -5.08
C ASN A 713 8.61 16.79 -3.87
N SER A 714 8.36 18.07 -4.09
CA SER A 714 8.03 19.04 -3.05
C SER A 714 6.60 18.93 -2.51
N ARG A 715 5.74 18.03 -3.01
CA ARG A 715 4.41 17.84 -2.43
C ARG A 715 4.51 17.35 -0.98
N PRO A 716 3.75 17.92 -0.03
CA PRO A 716 2.63 18.81 -0.30
C PRO A 716 2.97 20.31 -0.31
N TRP A 717 4.07 20.75 0.27
CA TRP A 717 4.35 22.17 0.51
C TRP A 717 4.62 22.98 -0.76
N GLY A 718 5.19 22.36 -1.80
CA GLY A 718 5.47 23.00 -3.10
C GLY A 718 4.38 22.78 -4.14
N SER A 719 3.15 22.43 -3.72
CA SER A 719 2.00 22.30 -4.61
C SER A 719 1.52 23.67 -5.09
N ILE A 720 1.24 23.79 -6.38
CA ILE A 720 0.72 24.98 -7.05
C ILE A 720 -0.75 24.70 -7.40
N PRO A 721 -1.71 25.16 -6.60
CA PRO A 721 -3.12 24.82 -6.80
C PRO A 721 -3.71 25.65 -7.96
N ILE A 722 -3.65 25.11 -9.18
CA ILE A 722 -4.25 25.77 -10.34
C ILE A 722 -5.77 25.57 -10.34
N THR A 723 -6.23 24.38 -9.97
CA THR A 723 -7.64 24.10 -9.67
C THR A 723 -7.73 23.16 -8.46
N GLU A 724 -8.94 22.92 -7.94
CA GLU A 724 -9.16 21.94 -6.88
C GLU A 724 -8.65 20.53 -7.24
N LYS A 725 -8.71 20.15 -8.53
CA LYS A 725 -8.33 18.83 -9.03
C LYS A 725 -6.91 18.76 -9.59
N TRP A 726 -6.30 19.91 -9.90
CA TRP A 726 -4.98 19.99 -10.53
C TRP A 726 -4.03 20.85 -9.71
N GLN A 727 -3.14 20.16 -9.00
CA GLN A 727 -2.14 20.76 -8.12
C GLN A 727 -0.73 20.24 -8.47
N PRO A 728 -0.13 20.68 -9.60
CA PRO A 728 1.25 20.35 -9.93
C PRO A 728 2.19 20.78 -8.80
N SER A 729 3.36 20.17 -8.69
CA SER A 729 4.36 20.58 -7.69
C SER A 729 5.74 20.71 -8.29
N LEU A 730 6.62 21.42 -7.60
CA LEU A 730 8.03 21.49 -7.99
C LEU A 730 8.69 20.12 -7.80
N ALA A 731 9.46 19.71 -8.81
CA ALA A 731 10.34 18.55 -8.75
C ALA A 731 11.79 18.99 -9.04
N VAL A 732 12.72 18.53 -8.21
CA VAL A 732 14.15 18.84 -8.31
C VAL A 732 14.94 17.55 -8.33
N ALA A 733 15.90 17.43 -9.23
CA ALA A 733 16.78 16.27 -9.32
C ALA A 733 18.25 16.68 -9.23
N ALA A 734 19.07 15.78 -8.70
CA ALA A 734 20.52 15.92 -8.67
C ALA A 734 21.14 14.54 -8.85
N ASN A 735 22.01 14.40 -9.84
CA ASN A 735 22.71 13.15 -10.11
C ASN A 735 24.21 13.42 -10.17
N ALA A 736 25.00 12.52 -9.61
CA ALA A 736 26.45 12.59 -9.58
C ALA A 736 27.06 11.21 -9.83
N GLY A 737 28.18 11.15 -10.55
CA GLY A 737 28.86 9.90 -10.86
C GLY A 737 30.36 10.06 -10.97
N TRP A 738 31.08 9.06 -10.47
CA TRP A 738 32.53 8.96 -10.62
C TRP A 738 32.86 7.59 -11.16
N GLY A 739 33.78 7.53 -12.11
CA GLY A 739 34.21 6.26 -12.65
C GLY A 739 35.61 6.36 -13.22
N ILE A 740 36.36 5.28 -13.06
CA ILE A 740 37.77 5.20 -13.44
C ILE A 740 38.02 3.99 -14.32
N GLN A 741 39.02 4.10 -15.17
CA GLN A 741 39.62 2.99 -15.90
C GLN A 741 40.98 2.67 -15.28
N TRP A 742 41.32 1.39 -15.14
CA TRP A 742 42.65 0.97 -14.68
C TRP A 742 43.73 1.33 -15.70
N ASN A 743 43.35 1.27 -16.98
CA ASN A 743 44.16 1.61 -18.13
C ASN A 743 43.27 2.30 -19.17
N ALA A 744 43.83 3.18 -19.99
CA ALA A 744 43.08 3.77 -21.09
C ALA A 744 42.44 2.67 -21.95
N THR A 745 41.13 2.75 -22.16
CA THR A 745 40.36 1.70 -22.83
C THR A 745 40.06 2.07 -24.28
N MET A 746 40.32 1.13 -25.18
CA MET A 746 40.09 1.29 -26.61
C MET A 746 39.38 0.05 -27.18
N ARG A 747 38.36 0.27 -27.99
CA ARG A 747 37.65 -0.76 -28.75
C ARG A 747 38.53 -1.32 -29.88
N ALA A 748 38.20 -2.49 -30.40
CA ALA A 748 38.99 -3.13 -31.46
C ALA A 748 39.22 -2.23 -32.70
N ASP A 749 38.23 -1.41 -33.06
CA ASP A 749 38.25 -0.50 -34.21
C ASP A 749 39.00 0.83 -33.95
N GLY A 750 39.57 1.01 -32.76
CA GLY A 750 40.33 2.20 -32.39
C GLY A 750 39.54 3.28 -31.66
N HIS A 751 38.23 3.11 -31.46
CA HIS A 751 37.44 4.04 -30.67
C HIS A 751 37.91 4.06 -29.21
N ARG A 752 38.22 5.24 -28.67
CA ARG A 752 38.66 5.42 -27.28
C ARG A 752 37.49 5.85 -26.42
N TYR A 753 37.30 5.18 -25.29
CA TYR A 753 36.25 5.55 -24.35
C TYR A 753 36.76 6.51 -23.27
N PRO A 754 36.07 7.62 -23.02
CA PRO A 754 36.33 8.46 -21.86
C PRO A 754 35.88 7.78 -20.56
N ASP A 755 36.42 8.28 -19.44
CA ASP A 755 35.97 7.93 -18.08
C ASP A 755 35.37 9.16 -17.37
N MET A 756 34.80 8.95 -16.19
CA MET A 756 34.16 9.99 -15.37
C MET A 756 35.05 10.35 -14.16
N ARG A 757 36.39 10.34 -14.31
CA ARG A 757 37.30 10.52 -13.17
C ARG A 757 37.19 11.90 -12.51
N LEU A 758 36.82 12.93 -13.28
CA LEU A 758 36.69 14.30 -12.77
C LEU A 758 35.35 14.54 -12.06
N GLY A 759 34.47 13.53 -12.03
CA GLY A 759 33.10 13.65 -11.55
C GLY A 759 32.17 14.20 -12.62
N TYR A 760 31.07 13.49 -12.85
CA TYR A 760 29.98 13.90 -13.71
C TYR A 760 28.81 14.37 -12.85
N TYR A 761 28.21 15.51 -13.18
CA TYR A 761 27.08 16.07 -12.44
C TYR A 761 26.00 16.55 -13.40
N GLU A 762 24.73 16.33 -13.02
CA GLU A 762 23.59 16.97 -13.66
C GLU A 762 22.55 17.36 -12.62
N VAL A 763 21.87 18.46 -12.89
CA VAL A 763 20.78 18.97 -12.06
C VAL A 763 19.52 19.05 -12.88
N GLY A 764 18.40 18.66 -12.30
CA GLY A 764 17.09 18.66 -12.94
C GLY A 764 16.11 19.58 -12.22
N LEU A 765 15.27 20.27 -12.98
CA LEU A 765 14.17 21.07 -12.45
C LEU A 765 12.93 20.88 -13.32
N GLY A 766 11.76 20.81 -12.69
CA GLY A 766 10.50 20.80 -13.42
C GLY A 766 9.30 20.57 -12.53
N LEU A 767 8.30 19.90 -13.07
CA LEU A 767 7.00 19.73 -12.44
C LEU A 767 6.64 18.25 -12.26
N ALA A 768 6.08 17.91 -11.11
CA ALA A 768 5.36 16.67 -10.88
C ALA A 768 3.84 16.89 -11.07
N ASP A 769 3.17 15.91 -11.66
CA ASP A 769 1.84 15.95 -12.29
C ASP A 769 1.52 17.26 -13.02
N PRO A 770 2.30 17.61 -14.06
CA PRO A 770 2.01 18.77 -14.89
C PRO A 770 0.70 18.62 -15.67
N LEU A 771 0.14 17.41 -15.77
CA LEU A 771 -1.11 17.13 -16.48
C LEU A 771 -2.16 16.55 -15.53
N PRO A 772 -3.43 16.98 -15.61
CA PRO A 772 -4.52 16.45 -14.78
C PRO A 772 -4.87 14.98 -15.08
N ILE A 773 -4.35 14.42 -16.18
CA ILE A 773 -4.66 13.06 -16.66
C ILE A 773 -3.90 11.98 -15.87
N ALA A 774 -2.82 12.33 -15.15
CA ALA A 774 -2.02 11.35 -14.41
C ALA A 774 -2.87 10.53 -13.41
N GLN A 775 -3.94 11.12 -12.86
CA GLN A 775 -4.88 10.47 -11.93
C GLN A 775 -5.80 9.41 -12.58
N LEU A 776 -5.85 9.33 -13.92
CA LEU A 776 -6.68 8.39 -14.67
C LEU A 776 -5.92 7.14 -15.15
N LEU A 777 -4.60 7.12 -14.98
CA LEU A 777 -3.73 6.02 -15.37
C LEU A 777 -3.20 5.30 -14.11
N PRO A 778 -2.80 4.01 -14.19
CA PRO A 778 -2.13 3.30 -13.09
C PRO A 778 -0.68 3.78 -12.91
N ILE A 779 -0.50 5.09 -12.74
CA ILE A 779 0.76 5.81 -12.60
C ILE A 779 0.59 6.69 -11.35
N SER A 780 1.51 6.66 -10.39
CA SER A 780 1.38 7.50 -9.18
C SER A 780 1.63 8.97 -9.50
N THR A 781 2.69 9.25 -10.26
CA THR A 781 3.14 10.62 -10.51
C THR A 781 3.78 10.75 -11.90
N LEU A 782 3.37 11.73 -12.70
CA LEU A 782 4.03 12.10 -13.96
C LEU A 782 5.01 13.25 -13.73
N TYR A 783 6.26 13.15 -14.19
CA TYR A 783 7.24 14.22 -14.10
C TYR A 783 7.61 14.76 -15.47
N CYS A 784 7.59 16.08 -15.61
CA CYS A 784 8.22 16.79 -16.73
C CYS A 784 9.41 17.57 -16.19
N LEU A 785 10.62 17.14 -16.54
CA LEU A 785 11.88 17.65 -16.00
C LEU A 785 12.80 18.14 -17.12
N CYS A 786 13.51 19.22 -16.85
CA CYS A 786 14.63 19.68 -17.65
C CYS A 786 15.92 19.47 -16.85
N TYR A 787 16.86 18.70 -17.40
CA TYR A 787 18.17 18.44 -16.83
C TYR A 787 19.23 19.29 -17.53
N TYR A 788 20.21 19.74 -16.74
CA TYR A 788 21.39 20.45 -17.22
C TYR A 788 22.66 19.77 -16.70
N ARG A 789 23.57 19.44 -17.62
CA ARG A 789 24.91 18.93 -17.31
C ARG A 789 25.76 20.04 -16.72
N VAL A 790 26.41 19.78 -15.58
CA VAL A 790 27.26 20.76 -14.88
C VAL A 790 28.64 20.17 -14.59
N GLY A 791 29.68 21.00 -14.68
CA GLY A 791 31.04 20.64 -14.29
C GLY A 791 31.96 20.26 -15.44
N PRO A 792 32.96 19.39 -15.21
CA PRO A 792 34.08 19.19 -16.14
C PRO A 792 33.72 18.63 -17.52
N TYR A 793 32.58 17.96 -17.64
CA TYR A 793 32.14 17.28 -18.88
C TYR A 793 31.11 18.09 -19.69
N MET A 794 30.94 19.38 -19.39
CA MET A 794 30.05 20.28 -20.14
C MET A 794 30.54 20.50 -21.57
N ASP A 795 29.64 20.46 -22.54
CA ASP A 795 29.90 20.91 -23.91
C ASP A 795 29.94 22.45 -23.93
N ALA A 796 30.81 23.03 -24.76
CA ALA A 796 30.91 24.49 -24.92
C ALA A 796 29.60 25.10 -25.45
N ASN A 797 28.82 24.33 -26.23
CA ASN A 797 27.47 24.70 -26.61
C ASN A 797 26.50 24.32 -25.50
N TRP A 798 26.00 25.34 -24.78
CA TRP A 798 25.07 25.17 -23.66
C TRP A 798 23.81 24.36 -24.01
N MET A 799 23.33 24.39 -25.25
CA MET A 799 22.16 23.63 -25.68
C MET A 799 22.39 22.11 -25.64
N ARG A 800 23.63 21.65 -25.81
CA ARG A 800 23.99 20.23 -25.75
C ARG A 800 24.08 19.70 -24.32
N ASN A 801 24.10 20.59 -23.33
CA ASN A 801 24.04 20.23 -21.92
C ASN A 801 22.61 20.08 -21.40
N LEU A 802 21.59 20.42 -22.19
CA LEU A 802 20.18 20.35 -21.81
C LEU A 802 19.52 19.05 -22.27
N ALA A 803 18.69 18.47 -21.42
CA ALA A 803 17.85 17.34 -21.77
C ALA A 803 16.46 17.44 -21.13
N PHE A 804 15.41 17.33 -21.94
CA PHE A 804 14.03 17.30 -21.48
C PHE A 804 13.53 15.87 -21.36
N VAL A 805 12.88 15.56 -20.24
CA VAL A 805 12.35 14.24 -19.93
C VAL A 805 10.90 14.35 -19.53
N LEU A 806 10.10 13.41 -20.04
CA LEU A 806 8.81 13.06 -19.48
C LEU A 806 8.94 11.64 -18.89
N THR A 807 8.62 11.47 -17.61
CA THR A 807 8.64 10.17 -16.96
C THR A 807 7.45 9.97 -16.04
N ALA A 808 7.20 8.73 -15.66
CA ALA A 808 6.10 8.31 -14.83
C ALA A 808 6.64 7.43 -13.71
N GLU A 809 6.29 7.75 -12.47
CA GLU A 809 6.42 6.84 -11.36
C GLU A 809 5.32 5.79 -11.51
N THR A 810 5.69 4.57 -11.86
CA THR A 810 4.74 3.47 -11.97
C THR A 810 4.49 2.88 -10.60
N THR A 811 3.22 2.79 -10.20
CA THR A 811 2.77 2.11 -8.97
C THR A 811 2.77 0.58 -9.08
N LEU A 812 3.26 0.03 -10.20
CA LEU A 812 3.27 -1.40 -10.43
C LEU A 812 4.47 -2.06 -9.72
N PHE A 813 4.18 -2.45 -8.47
CA PHE A 813 4.88 -3.34 -7.53
C PHE A 813 6.10 -2.80 -6.77
#